data_AF-A0A7V6HAU2-F1
#
_entry.id   AF-A0A7V6HAU2-F1
#
_cell.length_a   1.000
_cell.length_b   1.000
_cell.length_c   1.000
_cell.angle_alpha   90.00
_cell.angle_beta   90.00
_cell.angle_gamma   90.00
#
_symmetry.space_group_name_H-M   'P 1'
#
loop_
_entity.id
_entity.type
_entity.pdbx_description
1 polymer ?
#
loop_
_entity_poly.entity_id
_entity_poly.type
_entity_poly.pdbx_seq_one_letter_code
_entity_poly.pdbx_strand_id
1 'polypeptide(L)'
;MSRRKLLVALFLCVALALGSTSVLLAESNTFEGTGHGMQGPITVSISVEEGEITGIEFLEYYETPNIAAVAKERIPELIIEHQALGLDAVAGATLTSFGILNAVADAAEKAGLDVKALRDNKYAPEPQADQTWSADVLVIGGGGAGFSAAVTAAQQGADVILIEKGSVLGGNTLVAGAAYNAVDPDAQSHMILSSAQRDTMNSYLAMNESDPELMLDEHPEWTQVLNQVQADITEYFEANEDKTVGEDAPGFDSIAMHMWQIYIGGLRQLNDGSWIASNYDLAKVLAEQALPSLEWMGTVGLNPTYGDETAERGLTTVLGAMWPRTHSFMSGAERIPQLAKIAEEFNVQIYTETSGTALLTDEDGRVVGAKAVMADGTEITINTSKGVVLATGGYCANPGMVKEYDMYWGEDLSDRTLSTNMGTNEGDGILMAMEAGADVTGMEIAQMMPSSSPVKGTMTDGMWGDASEQIWIDGHGNRFVNEYAERDVLAKASLALEDGIFYIIYAGRGERNNPTQLLTGTELNEWVKPMVENGHVWAGSTLAELAEATKTPAAGVAPAFTEEALRATIERYNEFVMNQHDDDFGREVIAGGIDLETFEADPDTYIFISPRKSSLHHTMGGVVIDTDTRVLRADGSPIEGLWAAGEVTGGIHGGNRLGGNAIADIFTFGRIAGMNAVE
;
A
#
# COMPACT_ATOMS: atom_id res chain seq x y z
N MET A 1 -68.22 -32.52 -53.33
CA MET A 1 -67.69 -33.44 -54.37
C MET A 1 -66.25 -33.80 -53.99
N SER A 2 -66.02 -34.74 -53.07
CA SER A 2 -65.83 -36.21 -53.20
C SER A 2 -64.54 -36.68 -53.90
N ARG A 3 -63.51 -36.88 -53.06
CA ARG A 3 -62.65 -38.07 -52.87
C ARG A 3 -62.29 -39.00 -54.06
N ARG A 4 -60.97 -39.32 -54.05
CA ARG A 4 -60.24 -40.60 -54.33
C ARG A 4 -59.64 -40.78 -55.74
N LYS A 5 -58.30 -40.80 -55.81
CA LYS A 5 -57.35 -41.96 -55.93
C LYS A 5 -57.37 -42.54 -57.37
N LEU A 6 -56.27 -42.80 -58.08
CA LEU A 6 -54.92 -43.27 -57.76
C LEU A 6 -54.05 -43.03 -59.03
N LEU A 7 -52.75 -42.67 -58.91
CA LEU A 7 -51.87 -42.34 -60.03
C LEU A 7 -50.47 -42.95 -59.83
N VAL A 8 -50.01 -43.70 -60.84
CA VAL A 8 -48.62 -44.15 -61.15
C VAL A 8 -48.64 -44.31 -62.69
N ALA A 9 -47.81 -43.70 -63.53
CA ALA A 9 -46.37 -43.86 -63.72
C ALA A 9 -45.85 -42.67 -64.60
N LEU A 10 -44.75 -42.01 -64.20
CA LEU A 10 -43.38 -42.14 -64.74
C LEU A 10 -43.18 -41.47 -66.12
N PHE A 11 -42.41 -40.36 -66.18
CA PHE A 11 -41.30 -40.17 -67.14
C PHE A 11 -40.45 -38.93 -66.82
N LEU A 12 -39.13 -39.21 -66.70
CA LEU A 12 -37.90 -38.43 -66.94
C LEU A 12 -37.77 -36.93 -66.61
N CYS A 13 -36.65 -36.68 -65.92
CA CYS A 13 -36.02 -35.42 -65.52
C CYS A 13 -35.60 -34.50 -66.68
N VAL A 14 -35.79 -33.19 -66.49
CA VAL A 14 -34.86 -32.15 -66.94
C VAL A 14 -34.75 -31.11 -65.82
N ALA A 15 -33.52 -30.82 -65.41
CA ALA A 15 -33.16 -29.86 -64.38
C ALA A 15 -33.26 -28.42 -64.90
N LEU A 16 -33.71 -27.50 -64.04
CA LEU A 16 -33.33 -26.08 -64.10
C LEU A 16 -33.49 -25.46 -62.71
N ALA A 17 -32.41 -24.83 -62.28
CA ALA A 17 -32.14 -24.30 -60.96
C ALA A 17 -32.97 -23.04 -60.64
N LEU A 18 -33.45 -22.98 -59.40
CA LEU A 18 -33.70 -21.73 -58.67
C LEU A 18 -33.30 -21.99 -57.21
N GLY A 19 -32.15 -21.45 -56.83
CA GLY A 19 -31.64 -21.48 -55.47
C GLY A 19 -32.54 -20.65 -54.56
N SER A 20 -32.94 -21.27 -53.45
CA SER A 20 -33.60 -20.61 -52.33
C SER A 20 -32.52 -19.97 -51.48
N THR A 21 -32.63 -18.66 -51.25
CA THR A 21 -31.85 -17.93 -50.25
C THR A 21 -32.25 -18.43 -48.87
N SER A 22 -31.42 -19.29 -48.30
CA SER A 22 -31.36 -19.51 -46.86
C SER A 22 -30.71 -18.28 -46.23
N VAL A 23 -31.44 -17.63 -45.32
CA VAL A 23 -30.88 -16.69 -44.34
C VAL A 23 -29.85 -17.48 -43.54
N LEU A 24 -28.56 -17.22 -43.77
CA LEU A 24 -27.50 -17.67 -42.86
C LEU A 24 -27.69 -16.88 -41.57
N LEU A 25 -27.91 -17.58 -40.47
CA LEU A 25 -27.53 -17.08 -39.15
C LEU A 25 -26.00 -16.96 -39.19
N ALA A 26 -25.47 -15.74 -38.99
CA ALA A 26 -24.04 -15.52 -38.88
C ALA A 26 -23.53 -16.31 -37.66
N GLU A 27 -22.57 -17.21 -37.89
CA GLU A 27 -21.76 -17.76 -36.80
C GLU A 27 -20.92 -16.60 -36.26
N SER A 28 -21.24 -16.10 -35.07
CA SER A 28 -20.36 -15.18 -34.33
C SER A 28 -19.06 -15.95 -34.07
N ASN A 29 -17.97 -15.52 -34.70
CA ASN A 29 -16.67 -16.17 -34.53
C ASN A 29 -16.00 -15.56 -33.31
N THR A 30 -15.76 -16.38 -32.29
CA THR A 30 -15.07 -15.97 -31.06
C THR A 30 -13.58 -16.29 -31.13
N PHE A 31 -12.72 -15.39 -30.66
CA PHE A 31 -11.27 -15.54 -30.68
C PHE A 31 -10.65 -15.20 -29.33
N GLU A 32 -9.76 -16.06 -28.85
CA GLU A 32 -9.13 -15.87 -27.54
C GLU A 32 -7.77 -15.19 -27.67
N GLY A 33 -7.50 -14.24 -26.77
CA GLY A 33 -6.21 -13.58 -26.67
C GLY A 33 -5.81 -13.27 -25.24
N THR A 34 -4.51 -13.17 -25.02
CA THR A 34 -3.94 -13.02 -23.67
C THR A 34 -2.98 -11.84 -23.62
N GLY A 35 -3.19 -10.97 -22.63
CA GLY A 35 -2.29 -9.89 -22.24
C GLY A 35 -1.82 -10.09 -20.81
N HIS A 36 -0.88 -9.27 -20.35
CA HIS A 36 -0.35 -9.33 -18.98
C HIS A 36 -0.81 -8.10 -18.21
N GLY A 37 -1.54 -8.32 -17.11
CA GLY A 37 -1.99 -7.29 -16.16
C GLY A 37 -1.03 -7.14 -14.97
N MET A 38 -1.52 -6.52 -13.90
CA MET A 38 -0.77 -6.35 -12.65
C MET A 38 -0.59 -7.67 -11.90
N GLN A 39 -1.64 -8.47 -11.74
CA GLN A 39 -1.64 -9.66 -10.88
C GLN A 39 -1.41 -10.96 -11.64
N GLY A 40 -1.60 -10.96 -12.95
CA GLY A 40 -1.40 -12.14 -13.78
C GLY A 40 -1.83 -11.93 -15.23
N PRO A 41 -1.95 -13.01 -16.02
CA PRO A 41 -2.49 -12.92 -17.36
C PRO A 41 -3.96 -12.47 -17.34
N ILE A 42 -4.33 -11.68 -18.34
CA ILE A 42 -5.71 -11.32 -18.65
C ILE A 42 -6.03 -12.01 -19.97
N THR A 43 -6.91 -13.01 -19.93
CA THR A 43 -7.35 -13.73 -21.13
C THR A 43 -8.77 -13.33 -21.46
N VAL A 44 -9.00 -12.91 -22.70
CA VAL A 44 -10.32 -12.50 -23.22
C VAL A 44 -10.71 -13.33 -24.42
N SER A 45 -12.00 -13.54 -24.59
CA SER A 45 -12.63 -14.00 -25.83
C SER A 45 -13.33 -12.82 -26.48
N ILE A 46 -12.96 -12.48 -27.71
CA ILE A 46 -13.64 -11.43 -28.49
C ILE A 46 -14.60 -12.05 -29.49
N SER A 47 -15.77 -11.44 -29.68
CA SER A 47 -16.69 -11.78 -30.76
C SER A 47 -16.45 -10.84 -31.94
N VAL A 48 -16.35 -11.40 -33.15
CA VAL A 48 -16.15 -10.61 -34.38
C VAL A 48 -17.25 -10.89 -35.39
N GLU A 49 -17.92 -9.83 -35.84
CA GLU A 49 -18.96 -9.87 -36.85
C GLU A 49 -18.68 -8.82 -37.92
N GLU A 50 -18.75 -9.21 -39.20
CA GLU A 50 -18.49 -8.33 -40.35
C GLU A 50 -17.15 -7.55 -40.31
N GLY A 51 -16.16 -8.05 -39.55
CA GLY A 51 -14.86 -7.40 -39.39
C GLY A 51 -14.77 -6.41 -38.24
N GLU A 52 -15.79 -6.34 -37.38
CA GLU A 52 -15.86 -5.49 -36.20
C GLU A 52 -15.93 -6.32 -34.93
N ILE A 53 -15.30 -5.83 -33.86
CA ILE A 53 -15.37 -6.42 -32.52
C ILE A 53 -16.72 -6.05 -31.91
N THR A 54 -17.57 -7.05 -31.62
CA THR A 54 -18.94 -6.84 -31.10
C THR A 54 -19.10 -7.27 -29.65
N GLY A 55 -18.13 -7.97 -29.08
CA GLY A 55 -18.17 -8.44 -27.70
C GLY A 55 -16.79 -8.79 -27.18
N ILE A 56 -16.60 -8.66 -25.86
CA ILE A 56 -15.38 -9.01 -25.15
C ILE A 56 -15.79 -9.68 -23.84
N GLU A 57 -15.38 -10.94 -23.64
CA GLU A 57 -15.64 -11.72 -22.43
C GLU A 57 -14.31 -12.07 -21.75
N PHE A 58 -14.22 -11.87 -20.44
CA PHE A 58 -13.04 -12.26 -19.67
C PHE A 58 -13.08 -13.75 -19.32
N LEU A 59 -12.10 -14.51 -19.78
CA LEU A 59 -11.94 -15.94 -19.47
C LEU A 59 -11.07 -16.15 -18.23
N GLU A 60 -9.99 -15.38 -18.12
CA GLU A 60 -9.08 -15.39 -16.97
C GLU A 60 -8.76 -13.95 -16.55
N TYR A 61 -8.86 -13.67 -15.25
CA TYR A 61 -8.71 -12.32 -14.72
C TYR A 61 -8.34 -12.35 -13.23
N TYR A 62 -7.12 -11.91 -12.91
CA TYR A 62 -6.56 -11.98 -11.55
C TYR A 62 -6.40 -10.62 -10.87
N GLU A 63 -6.82 -9.54 -11.53
CA GLU A 63 -6.57 -8.17 -11.06
C GLU A 63 -7.35 -7.83 -9.78
N THR A 64 -6.84 -6.87 -9.02
CA THR A 64 -7.46 -6.40 -7.78
C THR A 64 -8.84 -5.78 -8.08
N PRO A 65 -9.96 -6.37 -7.60
CA PRO A 65 -11.30 -6.02 -8.05
C PRO A 65 -11.64 -4.53 -7.98
N ASN A 66 -11.35 -3.87 -6.85
CA ASN A 66 -11.70 -2.46 -6.64
C ASN A 66 -10.83 -1.50 -7.45
N ILE A 67 -9.56 -1.85 -7.70
CA ILE A 67 -8.63 -1.01 -8.47
C ILE A 67 -8.97 -1.10 -9.96
N ALA A 68 -9.28 -2.30 -10.42
CA ALA A 68 -9.39 -2.59 -11.84
C ALA A 68 -10.82 -2.46 -12.40
N ALA A 69 -11.82 -2.22 -11.56
CA ALA A 69 -13.23 -2.15 -11.95
C ALA A 69 -13.49 -1.21 -13.14
N VAL A 70 -12.99 0.03 -13.06
CA VAL A 70 -13.19 1.03 -14.13
C VAL A 70 -12.53 0.61 -15.44
N ALA A 71 -11.30 0.09 -15.38
CA ALA A 71 -10.59 -0.40 -16.56
C ALA A 71 -11.30 -1.61 -17.19
N LYS A 72 -11.83 -2.52 -16.35
CA LYS A 72 -12.53 -3.73 -16.80
C LYS A 72 -13.83 -3.44 -17.53
N GLU A 73 -14.52 -2.36 -17.17
CA GLU A 73 -15.79 -1.96 -17.79
C GLU A 73 -15.55 -1.03 -18.99
N ARG A 74 -14.85 0.09 -18.78
CA ARG A 74 -14.72 1.17 -19.77
C ARG A 74 -13.92 0.78 -21.00
N ILE A 75 -12.79 0.08 -20.83
CA ILE A 75 -11.91 -0.23 -21.97
C ILE A 75 -12.63 -1.14 -22.97
N PRO A 76 -13.24 -2.27 -22.56
CA PRO A 76 -14.01 -3.09 -23.49
C PRO A 76 -15.13 -2.32 -24.20
N GLU A 77 -15.88 -1.46 -23.50
CA GLU A 77 -16.94 -0.64 -24.10
C GLU A 77 -16.40 0.29 -25.20
N LEU A 78 -15.32 1.02 -24.91
CA LEU A 78 -14.70 1.93 -25.87
C LEU A 78 -14.09 1.19 -27.07
N ILE A 79 -13.52 0.00 -26.86
CA ILE A 79 -13.04 -0.84 -27.96
C ILE A 79 -14.19 -1.20 -28.89
N ILE A 80 -15.33 -1.65 -28.34
CA ILE A 80 -16.49 -2.08 -29.12
C ILE A 80 -17.13 -0.87 -29.83
N GLU A 81 -17.31 0.25 -29.14
CA GLU A 81 -17.97 1.43 -29.70
C GLU A 81 -17.15 2.11 -30.80
N HIS A 82 -15.82 2.23 -30.60
CA HIS A 82 -14.96 3.02 -31.48
C HIS A 82 -14.04 2.19 -32.36
N GLN A 83 -14.02 0.85 -32.19
CA GLN A 83 -13.08 -0.05 -32.87
C GLN A 83 -11.64 0.46 -32.72
N ALA A 84 -11.27 0.80 -31.49
CA ALA A 84 -10.05 1.51 -31.15
C ALA A 84 -9.25 0.77 -30.06
N LEU A 85 -7.96 0.60 -30.29
CA LEU A 85 -6.98 0.17 -29.28
C LEU A 85 -6.00 1.30 -28.91
N GLY A 86 -6.07 2.45 -29.60
CA GLY A 86 -5.38 3.69 -29.22
C GLY A 86 -6.12 4.45 -28.13
N LEU A 87 -6.48 3.77 -27.04
CA LEU A 87 -7.22 4.32 -25.91
C LEU A 87 -6.28 4.73 -24.79
N ASP A 88 -6.67 5.77 -24.05
CA ASP A 88 -5.96 6.17 -22.84
C ASP A 88 -6.12 5.12 -21.73
N ALA A 89 -5.05 4.93 -20.97
CA ALA A 89 -5.08 4.05 -19.81
C ALA A 89 -5.86 4.71 -18.66
N VAL A 90 -6.55 3.90 -17.87
CA VAL A 90 -7.27 4.39 -16.69
C VAL A 90 -6.28 4.75 -15.59
N ALA A 91 -6.35 5.99 -15.08
CA ALA A 91 -5.46 6.49 -14.04
C ALA A 91 -5.56 5.64 -12.76
N GLY A 92 -4.42 5.11 -12.30
CA GLY A 92 -4.35 4.17 -11.17
C GLY A 92 -4.53 2.68 -11.53
N ALA A 93 -4.91 2.37 -12.77
CA ALA A 93 -5.08 1.00 -13.29
C ALA A 93 -4.35 0.79 -14.64
N THR A 94 -3.18 1.42 -14.80
CA THR A 94 -2.44 1.47 -16.06
C THR A 94 -2.01 0.09 -16.57
N LEU A 95 -1.44 -0.76 -15.72
CA LEU A 95 -1.01 -2.11 -16.13
C LEU A 95 -2.20 -3.00 -16.48
N THR A 96 -3.29 -2.91 -15.73
CA THR A 96 -4.54 -3.59 -16.07
C THR A 96 -5.08 -3.13 -17.42
N SER A 97 -5.06 -1.81 -17.68
CA SER A 97 -5.51 -1.22 -18.94
C SER A 97 -4.72 -1.77 -20.13
N PHE A 98 -3.38 -1.79 -20.03
CA PHE A 98 -2.53 -2.36 -21.06
C PHE A 98 -2.71 -3.87 -21.19
N GLY A 99 -2.93 -4.59 -20.10
CA GLY A 99 -3.25 -6.02 -20.12
C GLY A 99 -4.51 -6.31 -20.95
N ILE A 100 -5.59 -5.55 -20.72
CA ILE A 100 -6.84 -5.67 -21.50
C ILE A 100 -6.61 -5.33 -22.98
N LEU A 101 -5.99 -4.18 -23.27
CA LEU A 101 -5.73 -3.74 -24.65
C LEU A 101 -4.86 -4.74 -25.42
N ASN A 102 -3.86 -5.32 -24.76
CA ASN A 102 -2.98 -6.32 -25.38
C ASN A 102 -3.67 -7.67 -25.55
N ALA A 103 -4.52 -8.09 -24.61
CA ALA A 103 -5.31 -9.31 -24.73
C ALA A 103 -6.27 -9.24 -25.93
N VAL A 104 -6.95 -8.10 -26.08
CA VAL A 104 -7.82 -7.86 -27.24
C VAL A 104 -7.02 -7.75 -28.53
N ALA A 105 -5.86 -7.09 -28.52
CA ALA A 105 -4.99 -7.01 -29.70
C ALA A 105 -4.56 -8.40 -30.20
N ASP A 106 -4.14 -9.27 -29.28
CA ASP A 106 -3.76 -10.66 -29.57
C ASP A 106 -4.94 -11.47 -30.12
N ALA A 107 -6.13 -11.32 -29.53
CA ALA A 107 -7.36 -11.95 -30.02
C ALA A 107 -7.75 -11.44 -31.43
N ALA A 108 -7.64 -10.13 -31.65
CA ALA A 108 -7.94 -9.46 -32.92
C ALA A 108 -6.97 -9.90 -34.04
N GLU A 109 -5.69 -10.08 -33.73
CA GLU A 109 -4.71 -10.63 -34.67
C GLU A 109 -5.11 -12.04 -35.12
N LYS A 110 -5.51 -12.89 -34.18
CA LYS A 110 -6.00 -14.26 -34.45
C LYS A 110 -7.30 -14.27 -35.24
N ALA A 111 -8.14 -13.24 -35.06
CA ALA A 111 -9.36 -13.02 -35.83
C ALA A 111 -9.10 -12.49 -37.27
N GLY A 112 -7.84 -12.14 -37.60
CA GLY A 112 -7.46 -11.58 -38.89
C GLY A 112 -7.80 -10.09 -39.06
N LEU A 113 -8.03 -9.37 -37.97
CA LEU A 113 -8.24 -7.92 -37.97
C LEU A 113 -6.90 -7.17 -38.13
N ASP A 114 -6.96 -5.94 -38.64
CA ASP A 114 -5.78 -5.07 -38.75
C ASP A 114 -5.49 -4.40 -37.39
N VAL A 115 -4.71 -5.08 -36.56
CA VAL A 115 -4.32 -4.59 -35.22
C VAL A 115 -3.57 -3.26 -35.29
N LYS A 116 -2.81 -3.01 -36.37
CA LYS A 116 -2.12 -1.73 -36.54
C LYS A 116 -3.14 -0.61 -36.75
N ALA A 117 -4.15 -0.83 -37.60
CA ALA A 117 -5.23 0.14 -37.79
C ALA A 117 -6.01 0.38 -36.49
N LEU A 118 -6.31 -0.68 -35.72
CA LEU A 118 -6.98 -0.54 -34.42
C LEU A 118 -6.13 0.28 -33.42
N ARG A 119 -4.81 0.06 -33.34
CA ARG A 119 -3.91 0.84 -32.46
C ARG A 119 -3.69 2.28 -32.93
N ASP A 120 -3.68 2.49 -34.24
CA ASP A 120 -3.58 3.84 -34.83
C ASP A 120 -4.91 4.62 -34.69
N ASN A 121 -6.04 3.91 -34.57
CA ASN A 121 -7.34 4.50 -34.25
C ASN A 121 -7.35 4.92 -32.77
N LYS A 122 -7.19 6.23 -32.56
CA LYS A 122 -7.18 6.83 -31.24
C LYS A 122 -8.54 7.40 -30.89
N TYR A 123 -8.98 7.14 -29.67
CA TYR A 123 -10.17 7.76 -29.12
C TYR A 123 -9.88 8.25 -27.71
N ALA A 124 -10.25 9.50 -27.46
CA ALA A 124 -10.37 10.10 -26.15
C ALA A 124 -11.70 10.87 -26.12
N PRO A 125 -12.40 10.94 -24.97
CA PRO A 125 -13.56 11.79 -24.84
C PRO A 125 -13.19 13.25 -25.13
N GLU A 126 -14.10 13.99 -25.78
CA GLU A 126 -13.91 15.43 -26.00
C GLU A 126 -14.26 16.22 -24.74
N PRO A 127 -13.50 17.27 -24.41
CA PRO A 127 -13.77 18.10 -23.25
C PRO A 127 -15.13 18.79 -23.37
N GLN A 128 -15.82 18.92 -22.25
CA GLN A 128 -17.01 19.74 -22.14
C GLN A 128 -16.65 21.22 -22.02
N ALA A 129 -17.66 22.08 -21.96
CA ALA A 129 -17.43 23.50 -21.68
C ALA A 129 -16.88 23.69 -20.26
N ASP A 130 -15.91 24.60 -20.11
CA ASP A 130 -15.32 24.97 -18.83
C ASP A 130 -16.39 25.21 -17.75
N GLN A 131 -16.15 24.70 -16.56
CA GLN A 131 -17.10 24.78 -15.45
C GLN A 131 -16.54 25.57 -14.28
N THR A 132 -17.45 26.18 -13.51
CA THR A 132 -17.13 26.82 -12.24
C THR A 132 -17.96 26.19 -11.15
N TRP A 133 -17.30 25.64 -10.14
CA TRP A 133 -17.93 25.06 -8.95
C TRP A 133 -17.68 25.95 -7.74
N SER A 134 -18.46 25.76 -6.69
CA SER A 134 -18.30 26.51 -5.44
C SER A 134 -18.62 25.62 -4.25
N ALA A 135 -17.82 25.75 -3.20
CA ALA A 135 -17.96 25.06 -1.93
C ALA A 135 -17.54 25.98 -0.79
N ASP A 136 -17.78 25.59 0.46
CA ASP A 136 -17.12 26.21 1.59
C ASP A 136 -15.67 25.70 1.69
N VAL A 137 -15.52 24.38 1.64
CA VAL A 137 -14.22 23.69 1.73
C VAL A 137 -14.01 22.80 0.50
N LEU A 138 -12.85 22.93 -0.14
CA LEU A 138 -12.37 21.99 -1.14
C LEU A 138 -11.35 21.04 -0.51
N VAL A 139 -11.55 19.75 -0.66
CA VAL A 139 -10.57 18.72 -0.30
C VAL A 139 -9.98 18.11 -1.57
N ILE A 140 -8.65 18.12 -1.69
CA ILE A 140 -7.94 17.53 -2.84
C ILE A 140 -7.28 16.21 -2.40
N GLY A 141 -7.79 15.09 -2.92
CA GLY A 141 -7.33 13.73 -2.64
C GLY A 141 -8.38 12.90 -1.91
N GLY A 142 -8.78 11.77 -2.49
CA GLY A 142 -9.79 10.85 -1.95
C GLY A 142 -9.21 9.74 -1.06
N GLY A 143 -8.09 10.00 -0.38
CA GLY A 143 -7.47 9.07 0.58
C GLY A 143 -8.07 9.15 1.98
N GLY A 144 -7.51 8.41 2.95
CA GLY A 144 -8.03 8.43 4.33
C GLY A 144 -7.98 9.82 4.98
N ALA A 145 -6.94 10.61 4.71
CA ALA A 145 -6.84 11.99 5.21
C ALA A 145 -7.92 12.89 4.60
N GLY A 146 -8.13 12.79 3.28
CA GLY A 146 -9.12 13.59 2.58
C GLY A 146 -10.54 13.26 3.00
N PHE A 147 -10.88 11.97 3.14
CA PHE A 147 -12.18 11.59 3.68
C PHE A 147 -12.36 12.03 5.13
N SER A 148 -11.33 11.94 5.96
CA SER A 148 -11.40 12.42 7.35
C SER A 148 -11.67 13.92 7.40
N ALA A 149 -10.98 14.70 6.57
CA ALA A 149 -11.19 16.14 6.45
C ALA A 149 -12.60 16.46 5.93
N ALA A 150 -13.02 15.82 4.84
CA ALA A 150 -14.30 16.09 4.20
C ALA A 150 -15.49 15.74 5.10
N VAL A 151 -15.48 14.55 5.73
CA VAL A 151 -16.53 14.14 6.67
C VAL A 151 -16.56 15.08 7.87
N THR A 152 -15.41 15.44 8.42
CA THR A 152 -15.36 16.31 9.60
C THR A 152 -15.83 17.74 9.30
N ALA A 153 -15.43 18.31 8.15
CA ALA A 153 -15.90 19.62 7.72
C ALA A 153 -17.42 19.60 7.47
N ALA A 154 -17.94 18.56 6.81
CA ALA A 154 -19.38 18.40 6.57
C ALA A 154 -20.17 18.19 7.88
N GLN A 155 -19.62 17.50 8.87
CA GLN A 155 -20.20 17.39 10.23
C GLN A 155 -20.36 18.75 10.92
N GLN A 156 -19.52 19.72 10.58
CA GLN A 156 -19.65 21.11 11.05
C GLN A 156 -20.56 21.98 10.18
N GLY A 157 -21.17 21.41 9.15
CA GLY A 157 -22.16 22.07 8.30
C GLY A 157 -21.57 22.82 7.11
N ALA A 158 -20.31 22.58 6.75
CA ALA A 158 -19.71 23.14 5.53
C ALA A 158 -20.22 22.40 4.28
N ASP A 159 -20.43 23.14 3.18
CA ASP A 159 -20.59 22.56 1.85
C ASP A 159 -19.22 22.10 1.34
N VAL A 160 -19.03 20.80 1.11
CA VAL A 160 -17.72 20.21 0.78
C VAL A 160 -17.71 19.61 -0.62
N ILE A 161 -16.69 19.99 -1.40
CA ILE A 161 -16.30 19.27 -2.63
C ILE A 161 -15.00 18.51 -2.33
N LEU A 162 -14.98 17.22 -2.67
CA LEU A 162 -13.79 16.38 -2.70
C LEU A 162 -13.47 16.01 -4.14
N ILE A 163 -12.23 16.27 -4.59
CA ILE A 163 -11.74 15.84 -5.90
C ILE A 163 -10.65 14.78 -5.77
N GLU A 164 -10.65 13.81 -6.67
CA GLU A 164 -9.66 12.72 -6.78
C GLU A 164 -9.22 12.58 -8.24
N LYS A 165 -7.91 12.53 -8.50
CA LYS A 165 -7.40 12.43 -9.88
C LYS A 165 -7.54 11.02 -10.46
N GLY A 166 -7.46 10.00 -9.61
CA GLY A 166 -7.66 8.61 -9.99
C GLY A 166 -9.11 8.30 -10.34
N SER A 167 -9.32 7.22 -11.08
CA SER A 167 -10.66 6.70 -11.35
C SER A 167 -11.25 5.94 -10.16
N VAL A 168 -10.41 5.64 -9.16
CA VAL A 168 -10.78 4.92 -7.94
C VAL A 168 -10.31 5.75 -6.74
N LEU A 169 -11.16 5.81 -5.72
CA LEU A 169 -10.86 6.48 -4.47
C LEU A 169 -9.83 5.72 -3.64
N GLY A 170 -9.21 6.42 -2.68
CA GLY A 170 -8.43 5.82 -1.61
C GLY A 170 -6.92 5.97 -1.72
N GLY A 171 -6.36 6.16 -2.93
CA GLY A 171 -4.92 6.25 -3.14
C GLY A 171 -4.15 5.14 -2.40
N ASN A 172 -3.03 5.45 -1.76
CA ASN A 172 -2.28 4.48 -0.95
C ASN A 172 -3.08 3.92 0.24
N THR A 173 -4.09 4.64 0.75
CA THR A 173 -4.93 4.15 1.86
C THR A 173 -5.74 2.91 1.46
N LEU A 174 -6.05 2.73 0.16
CA LEU A 174 -6.73 1.56 -0.38
C LEU A 174 -5.87 0.29 -0.29
N VAL A 175 -4.56 0.42 -0.51
CA VAL A 175 -3.59 -0.68 -0.51
C VAL A 175 -2.82 -0.80 0.81
N ALA A 176 -3.10 0.07 1.77
CA ALA A 176 -2.52 -0.01 3.09
C ALA A 176 -3.15 -1.14 3.92
N GLY A 177 -2.31 -1.76 4.75
CA GLY A 177 -2.74 -2.78 5.70
C GLY A 177 -3.66 -2.25 6.81
N ALA A 178 -4.02 -3.17 7.69
CA ALA A 178 -4.93 -3.01 8.82
C ALA A 178 -4.32 -2.37 10.08
N ALA A 179 -3.11 -1.78 10.00
CA ALA A 179 -2.36 -1.39 11.20
C ALA A 179 -2.65 0.06 11.63
N TYR A 180 -3.19 0.25 12.84
CA TYR A 180 -3.43 1.57 13.45
C TYR A 180 -2.73 1.68 14.81
N ASN A 181 -1.74 2.56 14.94
CA ASN A 181 -1.08 2.76 16.24
C ASN A 181 -1.84 3.76 17.11
N ALA A 182 -2.12 3.38 18.34
CA ALA A 182 -2.64 4.28 19.36
C ALA A 182 -2.20 3.81 20.74
N VAL A 183 -1.89 4.75 21.64
CA VAL A 183 -1.70 4.44 23.06
C VAL A 183 -3.10 4.20 23.66
N ASP A 184 -3.39 2.94 23.98
CA ASP A 184 -4.66 2.50 24.58
C ASP A 184 -4.38 1.82 25.92
N PRO A 185 -4.45 2.58 27.04
CA PRO A 185 -4.19 2.03 28.37
C PRO A 185 -5.14 0.91 28.77
N ASP A 186 -6.39 0.96 28.29
CA ASP A 186 -7.41 -0.03 28.61
C ASP A 186 -7.03 -1.36 27.93
N ALA A 187 -6.77 -1.34 26.62
CA ALA A 187 -6.31 -2.52 25.89
C ALA A 187 -4.97 -3.08 26.43
N GLN A 188 -4.02 -2.21 26.79
CA GLN A 188 -2.74 -2.64 27.38
C GLN A 188 -2.92 -3.34 28.74
N SER A 189 -3.91 -2.94 29.54
CA SER A 189 -4.14 -3.53 30.87
C SER A 189 -4.50 -5.02 30.83
N HIS A 190 -4.99 -5.52 29.67
CA HIS A 190 -5.31 -6.92 29.44
C HIS A 190 -4.16 -7.73 28.82
N MET A 191 -3.10 -7.06 28.36
CA MET A 191 -1.91 -7.72 27.84
C MET A 191 -1.05 -8.24 29.00
N ILE A 192 -0.19 -9.23 28.72
CA ILE A 192 0.85 -9.67 29.66
C ILE A 192 2.18 -9.09 29.20
N LEU A 193 2.85 -8.33 30.07
CA LEU A 193 4.19 -7.81 29.77
C LEU A 193 5.17 -8.99 29.61
N SER A 194 5.79 -9.06 28.44
CA SER A 194 6.82 -10.06 28.13
C SER A 194 8.20 -9.63 28.66
N SER A 195 9.10 -10.59 28.83
CA SER A 195 10.51 -10.31 29.21
C SER A 195 11.20 -9.37 28.21
N ALA A 196 10.97 -9.54 26.91
CA ALA A 196 11.54 -8.67 25.88
C ALA A 196 11.07 -7.21 26.03
N GLN A 197 9.78 -6.99 26.27
CA GLN A 197 9.23 -5.65 26.52
C GLN A 197 9.80 -5.03 27.79
N ARG A 198 9.93 -5.80 28.87
CA ARG A 198 10.58 -5.35 30.10
C ARG A 198 12.04 -4.95 29.84
N ASP A 199 12.76 -5.72 29.03
CA ASP A 199 14.17 -5.43 28.73
C ASP A 199 14.31 -4.15 27.87
N THR A 200 13.38 -3.89 26.94
CA THR A 200 13.26 -2.59 26.26
C THR A 200 12.96 -1.45 27.24
N MET A 201 12.04 -1.62 28.19
CA MET A 201 11.77 -0.60 29.21
C MET A 201 13.00 -0.32 30.07
N ASN A 202 13.74 -1.36 30.45
CA ASN A 202 15.00 -1.22 31.19
C ASN A 202 16.08 -0.50 30.36
N SER A 203 16.11 -0.69 29.04
CA SER A 203 17.06 0.05 28.19
C SER A 203 16.75 1.55 28.20
N TYR A 204 15.47 1.95 28.18
CA TYR A 204 15.07 3.35 28.33
C TYR A 204 15.41 3.94 29.70
N LEU A 205 15.27 3.16 30.79
CA LEU A 205 15.72 3.57 32.13
C LEU A 205 17.25 3.75 32.21
N ALA A 206 18.01 2.99 31.41
CA ALA A 206 19.46 3.07 31.37
C ALA A 206 20.00 4.16 30.43
N MET A 207 19.16 4.73 29.56
CA MET A 207 19.56 5.79 28.63
C MET A 207 20.02 7.03 29.38
N ASN A 208 21.10 7.62 28.88
CA ASN A 208 21.72 8.82 29.44
C ASN A 208 21.43 10.00 28.52
N GLU A 209 20.85 11.09 29.04
CA GLU A 209 20.58 12.31 28.28
C GLU A 209 21.84 12.96 27.67
N SER A 210 23.03 12.62 28.19
CA SER A 210 24.32 13.08 27.65
C SER A 210 24.87 12.20 26.52
N ASP A 211 24.13 11.18 26.07
CA ASP A 211 24.54 10.34 24.95
C ASP A 211 24.46 11.15 23.63
N PRO A 212 25.61 11.39 22.96
CA PRO A 212 25.61 12.17 21.72
C PRO A 212 24.84 11.51 20.58
N GLU A 213 24.60 10.19 20.61
CA GLU A 213 23.81 9.49 19.57
C GLU A 213 22.32 9.85 19.64
N LEU A 214 21.84 10.37 20.78
CA LEU A 214 20.46 10.81 20.95
C LEU A 214 20.20 12.21 20.40
N MET A 215 21.22 12.97 19.99
CA MET A 215 21.10 14.31 19.41
C MET A 215 20.27 15.31 20.23
N LEU A 216 20.20 15.14 21.56
CA LEU A 216 19.43 16.01 22.45
C LEU A 216 20.03 17.42 22.59
N ASP A 217 21.31 17.61 22.26
CA ASP A 217 21.92 18.95 22.19
C ASP A 217 21.35 19.78 21.03
N GLU A 218 20.98 19.13 19.91
CA GLU A 218 20.35 19.78 18.74
C GLU A 218 18.82 19.81 18.86
N HIS A 219 18.23 18.87 19.60
CA HIS A 219 16.78 18.76 19.81
C HIS A 219 16.41 18.70 21.32
N PRO A 220 16.72 19.76 22.10
CA PRO A 220 16.62 19.75 23.56
C PRO A 220 15.20 19.53 24.09
N GLU A 221 14.18 19.85 23.30
CA GLU A 221 12.77 19.62 23.62
C GLU A 221 12.45 18.13 23.84
N TRP A 222 13.24 17.19 23.32
CA TRP A 222 13.04 15.76 23.51
C TRP A 222 13.59 15.23 24.84
N THR A 223 14.45 16.00 25.53
CA THR A 223 14.96 15.64 26.87
C THR A 223 13.81 15.47 27.86
N GLN A 224 12.78 16.32 27.77
CA GLN A 224 11.60 16.21 28.64
C GLN A 224 10.79 14.94 28.36
N VAL A 225 10.81 14.45 27.12
CA VAL A 225 10.10 13.23 26.71
C VAL A 225 10.82 12.02 27.29
N LEU A 226 12.15 11.95 27.16
CA LEU A 226 12.95 10.87 27.76
C LEU A 226 12.74 10.81 29.28
N ASN A 227 12.82 11.97 29.95
CA ASN A 227 12.58 12.05 31.39
C ASN A 227 11.17 11.57 31.77
N GLN A 228 10.16 11.90 30.97
CA GLN A 228 8.80 11.43 31.20
C GLN A 228 8.66 9.92 30.96
N VAL A 229 9.31 9.36 29.93
CA VAL A 229 9.35 7.90 29.70
C VAL A 229 9.95 7.17 30.90
N GLN A 230 11.08 7.67 31.42
CA GLN A 230 11.74 7.07 32.58
C GLN A 230 10.87 7.16 33.84
N ALA A 231 10.15 8.26 34.02
CA ALA A 231 9.20 8.43 35.11
C ALA A 231 8.02 7.46 34.99
N ASP A 232 7.38 7.39 33.81
CA ASP A 232 6.24 6.51 33.54
C ASP A 232 6.60 5.03 33.75
N ILE A 233 7.78 4.60 33.28
CA ILE A 233 8.26 3.22 33.46
C ILE A 233 8.54 2.92 34.94
N THR A 234 9.14 3.86 35.66
CA THR A 234 9.44 3.70 37.09
C THR A 234 8.14 3.56 37.88
N GLU A 235 7.16 4.44 37.63
CA GLU A 235 5.83 4.36 38.25
C GLU A 235 5.14 3.03 37.94
N TYR A 236 5.20 2.57 36.69
CA TYR A 236 4.64 1.27 36.30
C TYR A 236 5.29 0.11 37.07
N PHE A 237 6.62 0.07 37.19
CA PHE A 237 7.28 -1.01 37.94
C PHE A 237 7.00 -0.95 39.44
N GLU A 238 6.90 0.25 40.02
CA GLU A 238 6.49 0.42 41.42
C GLU A 238 5.04 -0.04 41.65
N ALA A 239 4.13 0.30 40.72
CA ALA A 239 2.72 -0.08 40.81
C ALA A 239 2.46 -1.59 40.63
N ASN A 240 3.42 -2.30 40.02
CA ASN A 240 3.31 -3.73 39.70
C ASN A 240 4.41 -4.57 40.37
N GLU A 241 4.98 -4.10 41.49
CA GLU A 241 6.07 -4.81 42.20
C GLU A 241 5.67 -6.21 42.70
N ASP A 242 4.37 -6.45 42.91
CA ASP A 242 3.80 -7.72 43.32
C ASP A 242 3.47 -8.66 42.15
N LYS A 243 3.65 -8.19 40.91
CA LYS A 243 3.38 -8.93 39.68
C LYS A 243 4.63 -9.58 39.10
N THR A 244 4.41 -10.66 38.35
CA THR A 244 5.46 -11.43 37.68
C THR A 244 5.36 -11.21 36.17
N VAL A 245 6.43 -10.65 35.59
CA VAL A 245 6.58 -10.47 34.13
C VAL A 245 6.50 -11.82 33.42
N GLY A 246 5.72 -11.87 32.34
CA GLY A 246 5.41 -13.09 31.60
C GLY A 246 4.27 -13.93 32.19
N GLU A 247 3.73 -13.56 33.35
CA GLU A 247 2.64 -14.30 34.02
C GLU A 247 1.41 -13.42 34.26
N ASP A 248 1.54 -12.35 35.06
CA ASP A 248 0.39 -11.53 35.50
C ASP A 248 0.67 -10.02 35.57
N ALA A 249 1.86 -9.57 35.17
CA ALA A 249 2.14 -8.14 34.98
C ALA A 249 1.41 -7.61 33.72
N PRO A 250 0.59 -6.55 33.84
CA PRO A 250 -0.19 -6.02 32.71
C PRO A 250 0.71 -5.40 31.64
N GLY A 251 0.24 -5.18 30.42
CA GLY A 251 0.99 -4.41 29.42
C GLY A 251 1.29 -2.97 29.87
N PHE A 252 2.31 -2.37 29.27
CA PHE A 252 2.68 -0.97 29.50
C PHE A 252 2.66 -0.21 28.19
N ASP A 253 2.13 1.02 28.19
CA ASP A 253 2.37 2.01 27.13
C ASP A 253 2.14 3.41 27.70
N SER A 254 2.71 4.42 27.07
CA SER A 254 2.45 5.82 27.43
C SER A 254 2.61 6.75 26.24
N ILE A 255 1.97 7.92 26.33
CA ILE A 255 2.11 9.00 25.34
C ILE A 255 3.58 9.39 25.18
N ALA A 256 4.30 9.55 26.29
CA ALA A 256 5.72 9.89 26.26
C ALA A 256 6.55 8.78 25.58
N MET A 257 6.23 7.51 25.80
CA MET A 257 6.95 6.41 25.14
C MET A 257 6.66 6.36 23.64
N HIS A 258 5.42 6.60 23.21
CA HIS A 258 5.11 6.68 21.78
C HIS A 258 5.79 7.87 21.12
N MET A 259 5.78 9.05 21.77
CA MET A 259 6.54 10.23 21.34
C MET A 259 8.04 9.92 21.22
N TRP A 260 8.64 9.32 22.26
CA TRP A 260 10.06 8.97 22.27
C TRP A 260 10.41 8.04 21.11
N GLN A 261 9.58 7.04 20.84
CA GLN A 261 9.77 6.11 19.73
C GLN A 261 9.59 6.78 18.36
N ILE A 262 8.69 7.77 18.24
CA ILE A 262 8.59 8.60 17.02
C ILE A 262 9.91 9.35 16.80
N TYR A 263 10.49 9.94 17.85
CA TYR A 263 11.76 10.65 17.76
C TYR A 263 12.94 9.76 17.40
N ILE A 264 13.27 8.77 18.24
CA ILE A 264 14.44 7.91 18.00
C ILE A 264 14.27 7.09 16.73
N GLY A 265 13.04 6.65 16.43
CA GLY A 265 12.74 5.89 15.23
C GLY A 265 12.82 6.75 13.96
N GLY A 266 12.58 8.06 14.06
CA GLY A 266 12.69 9.02 12.97
C GLY A 266 14.05 9.72 12.86
N LEU A 267 14.91 9.64 13.88
CA LEU A 267 16.21 10.34 13.89
C LEU A 267 17.16 9.71 12.87
N ARG A 268 17.63 10.49 11.88
CA ARG A 268 18.58 10.03 10.85
C ARG A 268 19.60 11.11 10.51
N GLN A 269 20.84 10.67 10.25
CA GLN A 269 21.88 11.52 9.67
C GLN A 269 21.85 11.38 8.14
N LEU A 270 21.83 12.51 7.44
CA LEU A 270 21.91 12.60 5.98
C LEU A 270 23.38 12.55 5.51
N ASN A 271 23.58 12.34 4.21
CA ASN A 271 24.90 12.17 3.60
C ASN A 271 25.80 13.42 3.69
N ASP A 272 25.23 14.60 3.93
CA ASP A 272 25.98 15.84 4.16
C ASP A 272 26.37 16.06 5.64
N GLY A 273 25.97 15.14 6.53
CA GLY A 273 26.21 15.17 7.96
C GLY A 273 25.14 15.88 8.78
N SER A 274 24.15 16.51 8.15
CA SER A 274 22.99 17.09 8.84
C SER A 274 22.06 16.01 9.40
N TRP A 275 21.29 16.36 10.43
CA TRP A 275 20.34 15.45 11.07
C TRP A 275 18.90 15.87 10.78
N ILE A 276 18.04 14.87 10.61
CA ILE A 276 16.60 15.03 10.55
C ILE A 276 15.94 14.28 11.70
N ALA A 277 14.96 14.91 12.33
CA ALA A 277 14.16 14.36 13.42
C ALA A 277 12.69 14.75 13.26
N SER A 278 11.82 14.05 13.99
CA SER A 278 10.41 14.42 14.09
C SER A 278 10.23 15.77 14.80
N ASN A 279 9.26 16.54 14.33
CA ASN A 279 8.78 17.74 14.99
C ASN A 279 8.07 17.36 16.29
N TYR A 280 8.50 17.96 17.40
CA TYR A 280 7.99 17.67 18.75
C TYR A 280 6.47 17.86 18.87
N ASP A 281 5.94 18.99 18.41
CA ASP A 281 4.53 19.33 18.58
C ASP A 281 3.64 18.43 17.73
N LEU A 282 4.04 18.12 16.50
CA LEU A 282 3.30 17.21 15.63
C LEU A 282 3.35 15.76 16.14
N ALA A 283 4.50 15.30 16.63
CA ALA A 283 4.63 13.97 17.23
C ALA A 283 3.77 13.84 18.50
N LYS A 284 3.67 14.92 19.29
CA LYS A 284 2.78 14.99 20.44
C LYS A 284 1.32 14.88 20.03
N VAL A 285 0.89 15.66 19.04
CA VAL A 285 -0.49 15.58 18.51
C VAL A 285 -0.80 14.16 18.04
N LEU A 286 0.09 13.52 17.28
CA LEU A 286 -0.12 12.14 16.84
C LEU A 286 -0.29 11.18 18.02
N ALA A 287 0.61 11.22 19.01
CA ALA A 287 0.56 10.32 20.16
C ALA A 287 -0.71 10.53 21.00
N GLU A 288 -1.11 11.78 21.23
CA GLU A 288 -2.28 12.13 22.05
C GLU A 288 -3.62 11.91 21.35
N GLN A 289 -3.69 12.16 20.03
CA GLN A 289 -4.95 12.20 19.30
C GLN A 289 -5.26 10.93 18.49
N ALA A 290 -4.32 9.98 18.40
CA ALA A 290 -4.55 8.72 17.69
C ALA A 290 -5.72 7.92 18.30
N LEU A 291 -5.76 7.68 19.62
CA LEU A 291 -6.88 6.97 20.24
C LEU A 291 -8.22 7.73 20.10
N PRO A 292 -8.31 9.04 20.41
CA PRO A 292 -9.52 9.82 20.15
C PRO A 292 -9.99 9.82 18.69
N SER A 293 -9.07 9.69 17.74
CA SER A 293 -9.40 9.60 16.31
C SER A 293 -9.90 8.20 15.94
N LEU A 294 -9.32 7.16 16.54
CA LEU A 294 -9.83 5.79 16.45
C LEU A 294 -11.26 5.69 17.01
N GLU A 295 -11.54 6.27 18.18
CA GLU A 295 -12.88 6.30 18.75
C GLU A 295 -13.88 7.07 17.87
N TRP A 296 -13.48 8.24 17.34
CA TRP A 296 -14.31 9.02 16.42
C TRP A 296 -14.68 8.23 15.16
N MET A 297 -13.74 7.47 14.60
CA MET A 297 -14.04 6.57 13.47
C MET A 297 -15.17 5.58 13.80
N GLY A 298 -15.27 5.13 15.05
CA GLY A 298 -16.41 4.34 15.53
C GLY A 298 -17.73 5.10 15.49
N THR A 299 -17.72 6.38 15.85
CA THR A 299 -18.93 7.23 15.85
C THR A 299 -19.48 7.53 14.46
N VAL A 300 -18.63 7.47 13.43
CA VAL A 300 -19.03 7.71 12.02
C VAL A 300 -19.28 6.42 11.25
N GLY A 301 -19.14 5.25 11.88
CA GLY A 301 -19.56 3.97 11.31
C GLY A 301 -18.46 3.12 10.68
N LEU A 302 -17.17 3.42 10.91
CA LEU A 302 -16.04 2.57 10.48
C LEU A 302 -15.73 1.42 11.45
N ASN A 303 -16.40 1.36 12.60
CA ASN A 303 -16.35 0.28 13.58
C ASN A 303 -14.93 -0.28 13.87
N PRO A 304 -13.96 0.56 14.27
CA PRO A 304 -12.68 0.07 14.79
C PRO A 304 -12.88 -0.65 16.12
N THR A 305 -11.93 -1.50 16.49
CA THR A 305 -11.84 -2.06 17.85
C THR A 305 -10.86 -1.24 18.68
N TYR A 306 -11.20 -1.04 19.96
CA TYR A 306 -10.40 -0.37 20.99
C TYR A 306 -10.84 -0.88 22.38
N GLY A 307 -10.05 -0.62 23.42
CA GLY A 307 -10.30 -1.09 24.79
C GLY A 307 -10.50 -2.61 24.88
N ASP A 308 -11.54 -3.04 25.59
CA ASP A 308 -11.90 -4.46 25.79
C ASP A 308 -11.98 -5.26 24.47
N GLU A 309 -12.53 -4.68 23.40
CA GLU A 309 -12.67 -5.38 22.11
C GLU A 309 -11.31 -5.65 21.45
N THR A 310 -10.35 -4.73 21.64
CA THR A 310 -8.97 -4.93 21.19
C THR A 310 -8.23 -5.87 22.13
N ALA A 311 -8.49 -5.82 23.43
CA ALA A 311 -7.89 -6.74 24.39
C ALA A 311 -8.17 -8.21 24.05
N GLU A 312 -9.40 -8.54 23.61
CA GLU A 312 -9.74 -9.89 23.16
C GLU A 312 -8.96 -10.32 21.89
N ARG A 313 -8.60 -9.37 21.03
CA ARG A 313 -7.86 -9.61 19.79
C ARG A 313 -6.34 -9.53 19.96
N GLY A 314 -5.88 -8.87 21.02
CA GLY A 314 -4.48 -8.57 21.31
C GLY A 314 -3.95 -7.36 20.52
N LEU A 315 -3.15 -6.54 21.20
CA LEU A 315 -2.28 -5.56 20.54
C LEU A 315 -1.07 -6.26 19.91
N THR A 316 -0.69 -5.81 18.71
CA THR A 316 0.43 -6.39 17.95
C THR A 316 1.52 -5.37 17.66
N THR A 317 2.68 -5.85 17.21
CA THR A 317 3.77 -5.03 16.66
C THR A 317 3.93 -5.38 15.18
N VAL A 318 3.71 -4.41 14.29
CA VAL A 318 3.89 -4.60 12.84
C VAL A 318 5.32 -4.27 12.39
N LEU A 319 5.70 -4.70 11.18
CA LEU A 319 7.04 -4.45 10.63
C LEU A 319 7.41 -2.95 10.67
N GLY A 320 8.50 -2.63 11.36
CA GLY A 320 8.99 -1.26 11.58
C GLY A 320 8.30 -0.51 12.72
N ALA A 321 7.44 -1.14 13.51
CA ALA A 321 6.98 -0.62 14.80
C ALA A 321 7.91 -1.09 15.93
N MET A 322 7.99 -0.32 17.01
CA MET A 322 8.91 -0.58 18.14
C MET A 322 8.20 -1.11 19.40
N TRP A 323 6.87 -1.16 19.40
CA TRP A 323 6.08 -1.52 20.59
C TRP A 323 4.71 -2.09 20.20
N PRO A 324 4.13 -3.02 20.99
CA PRO A 324 2.80 -3.58 20.74
C PRO A 324 1.68 -2.56 21.03
N ARG A 325 1.44 -1.63 20.11
CA ARG A 325 0.33 -0.67 20.19
C ARG A 325 -0.51 -0.61 18.92
N THR A 326 -0.31 -1.57 18.04
CA THR A 326 -1.03 -1.64 16.77
C THR A 326 -2.36 -2.34 16.98
N HIS A 327 -3.43 -1.57 16.79
CA HIS A 327 -4.80 -2.03 16.70
C HIS A 327 -5.03 -2.64 15.32
N SER A 328 -5.69 -3.79 15.28
CA SER A 328 -6.18 -4.36 14.03
C SER A 328 -7.41 -3.57 13.58
N PHE A 329 -7.30 -2.94 12.42
CA PHE A 329 -8.33 -2.15 11.80
C PHE A 329 -8.77 -2.77 10.46
N MET A 330 -9.87 -2.31 9.91
CA MET A 330 -10.35 -2.84 8.63
C MET A 330 -9.36 -2.58 7.48
N SER A 331 -9.39 -3.46 6.48
CA SER A 331 -8.51 -3.35 5.31
C SER A 331 -8.84 -2.11 4.48
N GLY A 332 -7.88 -1.58 3.72
CA GLY A 332 -8.14 -0.46 2.80
C GLY A 332 -9.28 -0.74 1.81
N ALA A 333 -9.38 -1.97 1.31
CA ALA A 333 -10.42 -2.41 0.38
C ALA A 333 -11.84 -2.36 0.97
N GLU A 334 -11.99 -2.52 2.28
CA GLU A 334 -13.26 -2.39 2.98
C GLU A 334 -13.50 -0.95 3.46
N ARG A 335 -12.42 -0.27 3.89
CA ARG A 335 -12.44 1.08 4.48
C ARG A 335 -12.87 2.16 3.51
N ILE A 336 -12.30 2.17 2.31
CA ILE A 336 -12.51 3.26 1.35
C ILE A 336 -13.97 3.32 0.86
N PRO A 337 -14.63 2.21 0.48
CA PRO A 337 -16.04 2.25 0.14
C PRO A 337 -16.93 2.72 1.30
N GLN A 338 -16.61 2.36 2.54
CA GLN A 338 -17.35 2.83 3.71
C GLN A 338 -17.16 4.33 3.94
N LEU A 339 -15.93 4.83 3.85
CA LEU A 339 -15.65 6.27 3.94
C LEU A 339 -16.37 7.08 2.87
N ALA A 340 -16.38 6.60 1.62
CA ALA A 340 -17.11 7.24 0.52
C ALA A 340 -18.60 7.32 0.83
N LYS A 341 -19.20 6.20 1.28
CA LYS A 341 -20.60 6.16 1.71
C LYS A 341 -20.90 7.12 2.86
N ILE A 342 -20.04 7.17 3.88
CA ILE A 342 -20.19 8.09 5.02
C ILE A 342 -20.14 9.54 4.53
N ALA A 343 -19.18 9.87 3.66
CA ALA A 343 -19.06 11.21 3.08
C ALA A 343 -20.32 11.61 2.29
N GLU A 344 -20.88 10.70 1.48
CA GLU A 344 -22.15 10.92 0.79
C GLU A 344 -23.33 11.12 1.75
N GLU A 345 -23.39 10.36 2.86
CA GLU A 345 -24.42 10.53 3.91
C GLU A 345 -24.34 11.91 4.58
N PHE A 346 -23.15 12.52 4.62
CA PHE A 346 -22.93 13.91 5.04
C PHE A 346 -23.03 14.94 3.90
N ASN A 347 -23.48 14.55 2.71
CA ASN A 347 -23.63 15.38 1.51
C ASN A 347 -22.32 15.96 0.94
N VAL A 348 -21.19 15.30 1.17
CA VAL A 348 -19.94 15.62 0.47
C VAL A 348 -20.10 15.30 -1.02
N GLN A 349 -19.76 16.26 -1.89
CA GLN A 349 -19.75 16.05 -3.34
C GLN A 349 -18.39 15.47 -3.76
N ILE A 350 -18.39 14.24 -4.27
CA ILE A 350 -17.16 13.53 -4.64
C ILE A 350 -17.03 13.47 -6.16
N TYR A 351 -15.89 13.94 -6.68
CA TYR A 351 -15.55 13.87 -8.10
C TYR A 351 -14.24 13.11 -8.29
N THR A 352 -14.31 11.91 -8.86
CA THR A 352 -13.14 11.18 -9.35
C THR A 352 -12.71 11.69 -10.72
N GLU A 353 -11.56 11.22 -11.21
CA GLU A 353 -11.01 11.61 -12.52
C GLU A 353 -10.91 13.14 -12.69
N THR A 354 -10.64 13.85 -11.60
CA THR A 354 -10.57 15.31 -11.53
C THR A 354 -9.28 15.72 -10.84
N SER A 355 -8.28 16.10 -11.62
CA SER A 355 -6.94 16.40 -11.14
C SER A 355 -6.82 17.87 -10.75
N GLY A 356 -6.53 18.18 -9.48
CA GLY A 356 -6.15 19.53 -9.07
C GLY A 356 -4.80 19.92 -9.67
N THR A 357 -4.71 21.11 -10.29
CA THR A 357 -3.52 21.53 -11.06
C THR A 357 -2.87 22.81 -10.55
N ALA A 358 -3.60 23.67 -9.85
CA ALA A 358 -3.06 24.90 -9.25
C ALA A 358 -3.98 25.43 -8.15
N LEU A 359 -3.41 26.06 -7.13
CA LEU A 359 -4.18 26.81 -6.13
C LEU A 359 -4.55 28.21 -6.66
N LEU A 360 -5.75 28.68 -6.33
CA LEU A 360 -6.21 30.03 -6.63
C LEU A 360 -5.99 30.92 -5.42
N THR A 361 -5.41 32.09 -5.62
CA THR A 361 -5.17 33.09 -4.57
C THR A 361 -5.85 34.42 -4.89
N ASP A 362 -6.27 35.14 -3.85
CA ASP A 362 -6.75 36.51 -3.98
C ASP A 362 -5.60 37.54 -3.95
N GLU A 363 -5.94 38.83 -3.98
CA GLU A 363 -4.94 39.92 -4.01
C GLU A 363 -4.08 40.00 -2.74
N ASP A 364 -4.56 39.45 -1.62
CA ASP A 364 -3.87 39.43 -0.33
C ASP A 364 -3.07 38.12 -0.14
N GLY A 365 -3.13 37.21 -1.11
CA GLY A 365 -2.41 35.93 -1.11
C GLY A 365 -3.12 34.82 -0.31
N ARG A 366 -4.39 35.00 0.06
CA ARG A 366 -5.22 33.95 0.66
C ARG A 366 -5.62 32.95 -0.42
N VAL A 367 -5.55 31.66 -0.12
CA VAL A 367 -6.06 30.59 -0.99
C VAL A 367 -7.59 30.59 -0.94
N VAL A 368 -8.21 30.71 -2.11
CA VAL A 368 -9.66 30.86 -2.32
C VAL A 368 -10.24 29.82 -3.28
N GLY A 369 -9.47 28.76 -3.57
CA GLY A 369 -9.91 27.70 -4.47
C GLY A 369 -8.77 26.99 -5.18
N ALA A 370 -9.11 26.26 -6.24
CA ALA A 370 -8.16 25.58 -7.10
C ALA A 370 -8.66 25.49 -8.55
N LYS A 371 -7.72 25.29 -9.48
CA LYS A 371 -8.00 24.78 -10.82
C LYS A 371 -7.91 23.27 -10.81
N ALA A 372 -8.75 22.63 -11.61
CA ALA A 372 -8.70 21.21 -11.85
C ALA A 372 -9.01 20.87 -13.31
N VAL A 373 -8.59 19.70 -13.76
CA VAL A 373 -8.84 19.17 -15.11
C VAL A 373 -9.43 17.78 -14.98
N MET A 374 -10.58 17.54 -15.63
CA MET A 374 -11.20 16.21 -15.68
C MET A 374 -10.49 15.30 -16.69
N ALA A 375 -10.66 13.98 -16.60
CA ALA A 375 -10.02 13.03 -17.51
C ALA A 375 -10.40 13.20 -18.99
N ASP A 376 -11.55 13.82 -19.30
CA ASP A 376 -11.94 14.20 -20.67
C ASP A 376 -11.29 15.53 -21.15
N GLY A 377 -10.50 16.18 -20.30
CA GLY A 377 -9.87 17.47 -20.57
C GLY A 377 -10.71 18.69 -20.19
N THR A 378 -11.90 18.50 -19.60
CA THR A 378 -12.74 19.63 -19.15
C THR A 378 -12.03 20.42 -18.05
N GLU A 379 -11.91 21.74 -18.25
CA GLU A 379 -11.31 22.66 -17.29
C GLU A 379 -12.33 23.06 -16.20
N ILE A 380 -11.93 22.95 -14.94
CA ILE A 380 -12.75 23.24 -13.77
C ILE A 380 -12.09 24.32 -12.92
N THR A 381 -12.84 25.35 -12.59
CA THR A 381 -12.47 26.34 -11.56
C THR A 381 -13.32 26.12 -10.32
N ILE A 382 -12.70 25.82 -9.18
CA ILE A 382 -13.41 25.59 -7.91
C ILE A 382 -13.11 26.74 -6.98
N ASN A 383 -14.12 27.54 -6.65
CA ASN A 383 -14.00 28.62 -5.66
C ASN A 383 -14.41 28.13 -4.27
N THR A 384 -13.72 28.60 -3.23
CA THR A 384 -14.02 28.24 -1.85
C THR A 384 -14.30 29.47 -1.00
N SER A 385 -15.30 29.38 -0.11
CA SER A 385 -15.61 30.47 0.83
C SER A 385 -14.72 30.42 2.08
N LYS A 386 -14.21 29.23 2.45
CA LYS A 386 -13.35 29.00 3.61
C LYS A 386 -11.93 28.62 3.23
N GLY A 387 -11.73 27.62 2.38
CA GLY A 387 -10.39 27.33 1.86
C GLY A 387 -10.22 25.92 1.31
N VAL A 388 -8.97 25.47 1.26
CA VAL A 388 -8.55 24.22 0.62
C VAL A 388 -7.78 23.35 1.60
N VAL A 389 -8.09 22.06 1.62
CA VAL A 389 -7.32 21.02 2.31
C VAL A 389 -6.59 20.16 1.28
N LEU A 390 -5.27 20.15 1.32
CA LEU A 390 -4.43 19.24 0.56
C LEU A 390 -4.31 17.90 1.31
N ALA A 391 -4.80 16.83 0.71
CA ALA A 391 -4.74 15.47 1.24
C ALA A 391 -4.29 14.46 0.16
N THR A 392 -3.33 14.90 -0.67
CA THR A 392 -2.93 14.25 -1.93
C THR A 392 -1.93 13.10 -1.76
N GLY A 393 -1.50 12.82 -0.53
CA GLY A 393 -0.42 11.87 -0.24
C GLY A 393 0.98 12.39 -0.65
N GLY A 394 1.96 11.48 -0.60
CA GLY A 394 3.36 11.75 -0.93
C GLY A 394 3.73 11.70 -2.42
N TYR A 395 4.98 11.31 -2.69
CA TYR A 395 5.56 11.28 -4.04
C TYR A 395 6.34 9.98 -4.36
N CYS A 396 6.10 8.89 -3.63
CA CYS A 396 6.85 7.64 -3.81
C CYS A 396 6.51 6.88 -5.10
N ALA A 397 5.45 7.24 -5.83
CA ALA A 397 5.21 6.72 -7.19
C ALA A 397 5.95 7.54 -8.27
N ASN A 398 6.63 8.63 -7.89
CA ASN A 398 7.51 9.42 -8.75
C ASN A 398 8.99 9.23 -8.35
N PRO A 399 9.63 8.11 -8.74
CA PRO A 399 11.03 7.83 -8.41
C PRO A 399 12.01 8.90 -8.92
N GLY A 400 11.65 9.64 -9.98
CA GLY A 400 12.43 10.78 -10.45
C GLY A 400 12.49 11.90 -9.42
N MET A 401 11.34 12.30 -8.86
CA MET A 401 11.27 13.29 -7.79
C MET A 401 11.95 12.80 -6.51
N VAL A 402 11.80 11.52 -6.15
CA VAL A 402 12.54 10.95 -5.00
C VAL A 402 14.05 11.08 -5.20
N LYS A 403 14.56 10.69 -6.38
CA LYS A 403 15.99 10.76 -6.68
C LYS A 403 16.51 12.21 -6.73
N GLU A 404 15.67 13.17 -7.12
CA GLU A 404 16.03 14.59 -7.14
C GLU A 404 16.37 15.13 -5.74
N TYR A 405 15.59 14.75 -4.72
CA TYR A 405 15.81 15.20 -3.35
C TYR A 405 16.75 14.32 -2.53
N ASP A 406 16.94 13.06 -2.91
CA ASP A 406 17.64 12.06 -2.08
C ASP A 406 19.02 12.51 -1.57
N MET A 407 19.16 12.53 -0.24
CA MET A 407 20.42 12.72 0.47
C MET A 407 20.69 11.60 1.48
N TYR A 408 20.04 10.43 1.34
CA TYR A 408 20.23 9.31 2.26
C TYR A 408 20.67 8.02 1.54
N TRP A 409 20.01 7.66 0.44
CA TRP A 409 20.25 6.39 -0.25
C TRP A 409 21.36 6.46 -1.31
N GLY A 410 21.59 7.64 -1.89
CA GLY A 410 22.64 7.86 -2.89
C GLY A 410 22.39 7.04 -4.16
N GLU A 411 23.43 6.36 -4.65
CA GLU A 411 23.39 5.61 -5.91
C GLU A 411 22.52 4.35 -5.87
N ASP A 412 22.03 3.95 -4.69
CA ASP A 412 21.11 2.83 -4.55
C ASP A 412 19.71 3.14 -5.11
N LEU A 413 19.39 4.43 -5.33
CA LEU A 413 18.17 4.88 -5.99
C LEU A 413 18.41 5.36 -7.44
N SER A 414 17.39 5.14 -8.27
CA SER A 414 17.30 5.61 -9.65
C SER A 414 15.90 6.18 -9.93
N ASP A 415 15.76 6.85 -11.07
CA ASP A 415 14.47 7.31 -11.62
C ASP A 415 13.53 6.17 -12.05
N ARG A 416 13.94 4.91 -11.83
CA ARG A 416 13.19 3.69 -12.11
C ARG A 416 13.08 2.78 -10.90
N THR A 417 13.46 3.25 -9.71
CA THR A 417 13.30 2.46 -8.49
C THR A 417 11.81 2.12 -8.33
N LEU A 418 11.54 0.83 -8.15
CA LEU A 418 10.18 0.32 -8.01
C LEU A 418 9.52 0.86 -6.74
N SER A 419 8.18 0.90 -6.75
CA SER A 419 7.40 1.46 -5.65
C SER A 419 6.26 0.52 -5.24
N THR A 420 5.90 0.58 -3.96
CA THR A 420 4.70 -0.06 -3.42
C THR A 420 3.44 0.77 -3.60
N ASN A 421 3.57 1.98 -4.13
CA ASN A 421 2.52 3.00 -4.13
C ASN A 421 1.55 2.81 -5.30
N MET A 422 0.33 3.34 -5.12
CA MET A 422 -0.57 3.59 -6.24
C MET A 422 0.08 4.60 -7.19
N GLY A 423 -0.07 4.39 -8.50
CA GLY A 423 0.57 5.22 -9.53
C GLY A 423 0.17 6.70 -9.50
N THR A 424 -0.87 7.07 -8.75
CA THR A 424 -1.30 8.47 -8.58
C THR A 424 -0.50 9.23 -7.52
N ASN A 425 0.42 8.58 -6.78
CA ASN A 425 1.17 9.22 -5.70
C ASN A 425 2.46 9.93 -6.18
N GLU A 426 2.30 11.07 -6.85
CA GLU A 426 3.37 11.69 -7.66
C GLU A 426 3.89 13.04 -7.15
N GLY A 427 3.34 13.57 -6.04
CA GLY A 427 3.77 14.82 -5.42
C GLY A 427 3.01 16.08 -5.83
N ASP A 428 1.90 15.98 -6.58
CA ASP A 428 1.20 17.13 -7.16
C ASP A 428 0.78 18.18 -6.11
N GLY A 429 0.25 17.74 -4.96
CA GLY A 429 -0.16 18.65 -3.89
C GLY A 429 1.00 19.38 -3.22
N ILE A 430 2.18 18.73 -3.13
CA ILE A 430 3.39 19.38 -2.61
C ILE A 430 3.82 20.48 -3.57
N LEU A 431 3.85 20.20 -4.88
CA LEU A 431 4.20 21.19 -5.90
C LEU A 431 3.22 22.37 -5.92
N MET A 432 1.90 22.11 -5.82
CA MET A 432 0.88 23.16 -5.71
C MET A 432 1.09 24.03 -4.46
N ALA A 433 1.42 23.43 -3.31
CA ALA A 433 1.70 24.16 -2.07
C ALA A 433 2.97 25.02 -2.19
N MET A 434 4.04 24.46 -2.75
CA MET A 434 5.31 25.19 -2.99
C MET A 434 5.09 26.38 -3.93
N GLU A 435 4.29 26.23 -4.98
CA GLU A 435 3.93 27.34 -5.88
C GLU A 435 3.15 28.45 -5.14
N ALA A 436 2.31 28.09 -4.17
CA ALA A 436 1.65 29.04 -3.26
C ALA A 436 2.58 29.62 -2.18
N GLY A 437 3.85 29.21 -2.16
CA GLY A 437 4.90 29.69 -1.25
C GLY A 437 4.95 28.96 0.09
N ALA A 438 4.50 27.70 0.15
CA ALA A 438 4.66 26.83 1.30
C ALA A 438 6.12 26.40 1.47
N ASP A 439 6.51 26.19 2.73
CA ASP A 439 7.77 25.52 3.05
C ASP A 439 7.61 24.00 2.99
N VAL A 440 8.73 23.30 2.84
CA VAL A 440 8.81 21.84 2.86
C VAL A 440 9.94 21.37 3.75
N THR A 441 9.79 20.19 4.34
CA THR A 441 10.81 19.58 5.21
C THR A 441 10.90 18.09 4.96
N GLY A 442 12.10 17.51 5.10
CA GLY A 442 12.33 16.06 5.04
C GLY A 442 12.17 15.42 3.66
N MET A 443 12.21 16.24 2.60
CA MET A 443 12.11 15.76 1.22
C MET A 443 13.28 14.83 0.85
N GLU A 444 14.39 14.96 1.58
CA GLU A 444 15.69 14.36 1.33
C GLU A 444 15.74 12.85 1.58
N ILE A 445 14.69 12.27 2.15
CA ILE A 445 14.65 10.88 2.55
C ILE A 445 13.27 10.26 2.31
N ALA A 446 13.24 9.21 1.49
CA ALA A 446 12.09 8.34 1.36
C ALA A 446 12.32 7.05 2.17
N GLN A 447 11.28 6.51 2.78
CA GLN A 447 11.34 5.18 3.39
C GLN A 447 11.19 4.10 2.33
N MET A 448 12.06 3.09 2.43
CA MET A 448 12.00 1.87 1.63
C MET A 448 11.21 0.77 2.35
N MET A 449 10.35 0.06 1.62
CA MET A 449 9.83 -1.24 2.02
C MET A 449 10.92 -2.27 1.73
N PRO A 450 11.47 -2.98 2.74
CA PRO A 450 12.64 -3.83 2.52
C PRO A 450 12.30 -5.14 1.81
N SER A 451 11.02 -5.53 1.76
CA SER A 451 10.58 -6.77 1.11
C SER A 451 9.39 -6.51 0.19
N SER A 452 9.69 -6.27 -1.09
CA SER A 452 8.75 -6.02 -2.19
C SER A 452 8.98 -6.98 -3.37
N SER A 453 8.01 -7.08 -4.29
CA SER A 453 8.14 -7.86 -5.53
C SER A 453 9.32 -7.33 -6.36
N PRO A 454 10.27 -8.18 -6.79
CA PRO A 454 11.40 -7.74 -7.63
C PRO A 454 11.00 -7.17 -8.99
N VAL A 455 9.80 -7.51 -9.46
CA VAL A 455 9.30 -7.10 -10.79
C VAL A 455 8.31 -5.95 -10.66
N LYS A 456 7.39 -6.02 -9.69
CA LYS A 456 6.26 -5.10 -9.59
C LYS A 456 6.49 -3.98 -8.58
N GLY A 457 7.40 -4.17 -7.63
CA GLY A 457 7.63 -3.25 -6.51
C GLY A 457 6.60 -3.32 -5.40
N THR A 458 5.46 -3.94 -5.65
CA THR A 458 4.34 -4.09 -4.73
C THR A 458 4.65 -5.06 -3.59
N MET A 459 3.83 -5.00 -2.54
CA MET A 459 3.82 -6.01 -1.49
C MET A 459 2.94 -7.22 -1.83
N THR A 460 2.60 -7.42 -3.11
CA THR A 460 1.86 -8.60 -3.57
C THR A 460 2.84 -9.68 -4.03
N ASP A 461 2.31 -10.87 -4.34
CA ASP A 461 3.04 -11.91 -5.07
C ASP A 461 4.31 -12.40 -4.37
N GLY A 462 4.24 -12.57 -3.06
CA GLY A 462 5.32 -13.12 -2.24
C GLY A 462 4.79 -13.80 -0.99
N MET A 463 5.68 -14.47 -0.27
CA MET A 463 5.37 -15.11 1.01
C MET A 463 6.24 -14.51 2.11
N TRP A 464 5.63 -14.26 3.26
CA TRP A 464 6.28 -13.67 4.43
C TRP A 464 5.81 -14.36 5.72
N GLY A 465 6.76 -14.62 6.61
CA GLY A 465 6.48 -15.03 7.99
C GLY A 465 6.42 -13.84 8.94
N ASP A 466 6.27 -14.10 10.24
CA ASP A 466 6.56 -13.08 11.24
C ASP A 466 8.05 -12.67 11.18
N ALA A 467 8.38 -11.43 11.58
CA ALA A 467 9.77 -10.97 11.59
C ALA A 467 10.67 -11.81 12.52
N SER A 468 10.10 -12.58 13.47
CA SER A 468 10.82 -13.55 14.30
C SER A 468 10.95 -14.96 13.70
N GLU A 469 10.29 -15.25 12.57
CA GLU A 469 10.30 -16.58 11.92
C GLU A 469 10.95 -16.60 10.53
N GLN A 470 11.11 -15.43 9.89
CA GLN A 470 11.67 -15.37 8.53
C GLN A 470 13.18 -15.64 8.49
N ILE A 471 13.64 -16.32 7.43
CA ILE A 471 15.06 -16.52 7.10
C ILE A 471 15.34 -15.85 5.76
N TRP A 472 16.19 -14.83 5.75
CA TRP A 472 16.55 -14.10 4.52
C TRP A 472 17.89 -14.61 3.99
N ILE A 473 17.92 -15.05 2.73
CA ILE A 473 19.13 -15.56 2.08
C ILE A 473 19.48 -14.78 0.81
N ASP A 474 20.77 -14.69 0.51
CA ASP A 474 21.30 -14.13 -0.74
C ASP A 474 21.18 -15.10 -1.93
N GLY A 475 21.64 -14.69 -3.12
CA GLY A 475 21.67 -15.55 -4.32
C GLY A 475 22.60 -16.77 -4.23
N HIS A 476 23.36 -16.91 -3.15
CA HIS A 476 24.21 -18.06 -2.86
C HIS A 476 23.64 -18.96 -1.75
N GLY A 477 22.50 -18.60 -1.17
CA GLY A 477 21.81 -19.35 -0.13
C GLY A 477 22.28 -19.05 1.29
N ASN A 478 23.08 -17.99 1.50
CA ASN A 478 23.58 -17.61 2.82
C ASN A 478 22.70 -16.53 3.45
N ARG A 479 22.52 -16.58 4.78
CA ARG A 479 21.95 -15.44 5.52
C ARG A 479 22.87 -14.21 5.41
N PHE A 480 22.28 -13.01 5.46
CA PHE A 480 23.03 -11.77 5.25
C PHE A 480 22.61 -10.59 6.15
N VAL A 481 21.56 -10.73 6.96
CA VAL A 481 21.05 -9.62 7.79
C VAL A 481 20.32 -10.15 9.04
N ASN A 482 20.24 -9.33 10.08
CA ASN A 482 19.28 -9.50 11.17
C ASN A 482 17.88 -9.15 10.67
N GLU A 483 17.03 -10.15 10.46
CA GLU A 483 15.69 -10.00 9.89
C GLU A 483 14.71 -9.20 10.79
N TYR A 484 15.09 -8.93 12.05
CA TYR A 484 14.32 -8.14 13.01
C TYR A 484 14.75 -6.66 13.07
N ALA A 485 15.74 -6.25 12.27
CA ALA A 485 16.25 -4.89 12.25
C ALA A 485 15.26 -3.87 11.65
N GLU A 486 15.57 -2.58 11.78
CA GLU A 486 14.79 -1.49 11.21
C GLU A 486 14.73 -1.55 9.67
N ARG A 487 13.68 -0.96 9.09
CA ARG A 487 13.40 -1.06 7.64
C ARG A 487 14.56 -0.61 6.77
N ASP A 488 15.29 0.42 7.18
CA ASP A 488 16.41 0.94 6.41
C ASP A 488 17.67 0.08 6.51
N VAL A 489 17.92 -0.54 7.67
CA VAL A 489 18.98 -1.56 7.80
C VAL A 489 18.70 -2.73 6.86
N LEU A 490 17.46 -3.25 6.87
CA LEU A 490 17.03 -4.32 5.98
C LEU A 490 17.10 -3.90 4.50
N ALA A 491 16.68 -2.68 4.18
CA ALA A 491 16.70 -2.17 2.82
C ALA A 491 18.12 -1.96 2.29
N LYS A 492 19.03 -1.38 3.09
CA LYS A 492 20.46 -1.25 2.75
C LYS A 492 21.10 -2.61 2.52
N ALA A 493 20.79 -3.59 3.37
CA ALA A 493 21.28 -4.96 3.20
C ALA A 493 20.78 -5.59 1.90
N SER A 494 19.50 -5.40 1.55
CA SER A 494 18.93 -5.83 0.26
C SER A 494 19.62 -5.13 -0.91
N LEU A 495 19.73 -3.80 -0.90
CA LEU A 495 20.30 -2.99 -1.98
C LEU A 495 21.79 -3.27 -2.25
N ALA A 496 22.53 -3.74 -1.24
CA ALA A 496 23.93 -4.15 -1.37
C ALA A 496 24.15 -5.47 -2.11
N LEU A 497 23.09 -6.27 -2.34
CA LEU A 497 23.17 -7.54 -3.09
C LEU A 497 23.12 -7.31 -4.60
N GLU A 498 23.46 -8.35 -5.38
CA GLU A 498 23.32 -8.33 -6.84
C GLU A 498 21.86 -8.04 -7.24
N ASP A 499 21.66 -6.99 -8.04
CA ASP A 499 20.36 -6.42 -8.42
C ASP A 499 19.43 -6.05 -7.26
N GLY A 500 19.93 -6.03 -6.03
CA GLY A 500 19.17 -5.78 -4.80
C GLY A 500 18.27 -6.94 -4.37
N ILE A 501 18.44 -8.14 -4.96
CA ILE A 501 17.51 -9.27 -4.81
C ILE A 501 17.98 -10.23 -3.72
N PHE A 502 17.04 -10.62 -2.88
CA PHE A 502 17.21 -11.66 -1.86
C PHE A 502 16.01 -12.61 -1.88
N TYR A 503 16.04 -13.62 -1.01
CA TYR A 503 15.02 -14.65 -0.96
C TYR A 503 14.60 -14.92 0.48
N ILE A 504 13.29 -15.06 0.70
CA ILE A 504 12.74 -15.48 1.98
C ILE A 504 12.47 -16.98 1.90
N ILE A 505 13.04 -17.76 2.81
CA ILE A 505 12.60 -19.12 3.08
C ILE A 505 11.38 -19.02 4.01
N TYR A 506 10.23 -19.52 3.56
CA TYR A 506 9.00 -19.54 4.31
C TYR A 506 8.52 -20.98 4.48
N ALA A 507 8.31 -21.39 5.73
CA ALA A 507 7.87 -22.73 6.09
C ALA A 507 6.64 -22.68 7.01
N GLY A 508 5.79 -21.66 6.90
CA GLY A 508 4.58 -21.53 7.73
C GLY A 508 4.79 -20.74 9.02
N ARG A 509 3.73 -20.70 9.85
CA ARG A 509 3.67 -19.99 11.13
C ARG A 509 3.45 -20.95 12.30
N GLY A 510 4.24 -20.82 13.34
CA GLY A 510 4.16 -21.65 14.55
C GLY A 510 3.60 -20.88 15.74
N GLU A 511 3.33 -21.58 16.84
CA GLU A 511 3.23 -20.90 18.13
C GLU A 511 4.64 -20.47 18.55
N ARG A 512 4.81 -19.18 18.89
CA ARG A 512 6.10 -18.51 19.21
C ARG A 512 6.98 -19.27 20.23
N ASN A 513 6.38 -20.15 21.04
CA ASN A 513 7.03 -20.91 22.10
C ASN A 513 7.02 -22.44 21.89
N ASN A 514 6.61 -22.95 20.72
CA ASN A 514 6.51 -24.38 20.46
C ASN A 514 7.26 -24.79 19.17
N PRO A 515 8.54 -25.16 19.27
CA PRO A 515 9.36 -25.54 18.12
C PRO A 515 9.03 -26.93 17.54
N THR A 516 7.99 -27.61 18.07
CA THR A 516 7.63 -29.00 17.71
C THR A 516 6.26 -29.12 17.05
N GLN A 517 5.59 -28.00 16.75
CA GLN A 517 4.29 -28.02 16.09
C GLN A 517 4.44 -27.93 14.56
N LEU A 518 3.58 -28.64 13.83
CA LEU A 518 3.37 -28.43 12.40
C LEU A 518 2.97 -26.98 12.15
N LEU A 519 3.77 -26.28 11.36
CA LEU A 519 3.57 -24.87 11.02
C LEU A 519 2.33 -24.74 10.13
N THR A 520 1.47 -23.77 10.42
CA THR A 520 0.26 -23.49 9.63
C THR A 520 0.59 -22.63 8.41
N GLY A 521 -0.17 -22.76 7.32
CA GLY A 521 0.03 -21.97 6.10
C GLY A 521 1.15 -22.49 5.21
N THR A 522 1.45 -23.79 5.29
CA THR A 522 2.45 -24.50 4.47
C THR A 522 1.81 -25.21 3.28
N GLU A 523 0.49 -25.19 3.18
CA GLU A 523 -0.28 -25.85 2.12
C GLU A 523 -0.40 -25.01 0.84
N LEU A 524 -0.54 -25.67 -0.32
CA LEU A 524 -0.91 -25.03 -1.58
C LEU A 524 -2.40 -24.68 -1.64
N ASN A 525 -2.83 -23.73 -0.80
CA ASN A 525 -4.21 -23.22 -0.81
C ASN A 525 -4.48 -22.34 -2.05
N GLU A 526 -5.74 -21.92 -2.20
CA GLU A 526 -6.22 -21.09 -3.33
C GLU A 526 -5.48 -19.76 -3.51
N TRP A 527 -4.75 -19.29 -2.49
CA TRP A 527 -3.94 -18.07 -2.57
C TRP A 527 -2.48 -18.35 -2.97
N VAL A 528 -1.87 -19.40 -2.42
CA VAL A 528 -0.47 -19.75 -2.70
C VAL A 528 -0.30 -20.47 -4.04
N LYS A 529 -1.24 -21.35 -4.39
CA LYS A 529 -1.15 -22.15 -5.62
C LYS A 529 -1.00 -21.28 -6.88
N PRO A 530 -1.80 -20.22 -7.10
CA PRO A 530 -1.60 -19.31 -8.23
C PRO A 530 -0.23 -18.61 -8.21
N MET A 531 0.35 -18.32 -7.04
CA MET A 531 1.69 -17.71 -6.96
C MET A 531 2.77 -18.67 -7.45
N VAL A 532 2.63 -19.96 -7.17
CA VAL A 532 3.55 -20.99 -7.68
C VAL A 532 3.34 -21.18 -9.20
N GLU A 533 2.10 -21.35 -9.63
CA GLU A 533 1.75 -21.60 -11.05
C GLU A 533 2.12 -20.42 -11.97
N ASN A 534 2.02 -19.18 -11.47
CA ASN A 534 2.39 -17.96 -12.20
C ASN A 534 3.88 -17.57 -12.05
N GLY A 535 4.70 -18.39 -11.38
CA GLY A 535 6.13 -18.12 -11.22
C GLY A 535 6.43 -16.88 -10.38
N HIS A 536 5.70 -16.67 -9.29
CA HIS A 536 6.00 -15.63 -8.30
C HIS A 536 6.88 -16.18 -7.16
N VAL A 537 6.65 -17.43 -6.76
CA VAL A 537 7.40 -18.13 -5.70
C VAL A 537 7.69 -19.57 -6.12
N TRP A 538 8.70 -20.17 -5.49
CA TRP A 538 8.96 -21.61 -5.61
C TRP A 538 8.39 -22.35 -4.41
N ALA A 539 8.01 -23.61 -4.62
CA ALA A 539 7.54 -24.52 -3.59
C ALA A 539 8.18 -25.90 -3.79
N GLY A 540 8.43 -26.61 -2.70
CA GLY A 540 8.84 -28.01 -2.72
C GLY A 540 8.41 -28.72 -1.44
N SER A 541 7.95 -29.97 -1.58
CA SER A 541 7.63 -30.84 -0.43
C SER A 541 8.88 -31.47 0.18
N THR A 542 10.01 -31.38 -0.52
CA THR A 542 11.35 -31.73 -0.04
C THR A 542 12.36 -30.65 -0.47
N LEU A 543 13.51 -30.58 0.18
CA LEU A 543 14.57 -29.65 -0.23
C LEU A 543 15.11 -29.95 -1.63
N ALA A 544 15.12 -31.22 -2.07
CA ALA A 544 15.51 -31.60 -3.42
C ALA A 544 14.55 -31.04 -4.47
N GLU A 545 13.24 -31.13 -4.23
CA GLU A 545 12.23 -30.55 -5.12
C GLU A 545 12.31 -29.03 -5.15
N LEU A 546 12.50 -28.40 -3.99
CA LEU A 546 12.63 -26.95 -3.88
C LEU A 546 13.89 -26.44 -4.61
N ALA A 547 15.03 -27.13 -4.45
CA ALA A 547 16.26 -26.82 -5.18
C ALA A 547 16.07 -26.94 -6.70
N GLU A 548 15.41 -28.00 -7.18
CA GLU A 548 15.10 -28.15 -8.61
C GLU A 548 14.16 -27.04 -9.11
N ALA A 549 13.14 -26.69 -8.33
CA ALA A 549 12.21 -25.61 -8.67
C ALA A 549 12.94 -24.26 -8.84
N THR A 550 13.93 -23.95 -8.01
CA THR A 550 14.68 -22.67 -8.09
C THR A 550 15.53 -22.49 -9.36
N LYS A 551 15.61 -23.53 -10.21
CA LYS A 551 16.25 -23.47 -11.54
C LYS A 551 15.32 -22.88 -12.60
N THR A 552 14.01 -22.87 -12.37
CA THR A 552 13.05 -22.19 -13.25
C THR A 552 12.87 -20.75 -12.80
N PRO A 553 12.64 -19.80 -13.72
CA PRO A 553 12.43 -18.41 -13.33
C PRO A 553 11.20 -18.21 -12.44
N ALA A 554 11.37 -17.51 -11.33
CA ALA A 554 10.29 -16.89 -10.57
C ALA A 554 10.63 -15.42 -10.30
N ALA A 555 9.66 -14.53 -10.46
CA ALA A 555 9.83 -13.08 -10.33
C ALA A 555 11.08 -12.53 -11.07
N GLY A 556 11.36 -13.07 -12.26
CA GLY A 556 12.47 -12.65 -13.11
C GLY A 556 13.85 -13.22 -12.76
N VAL A 557 13.96 -14.08 -11.73
CA VAL A 557 15.24 -14.65 -11.26
C VAL A 557 15.22 -16.17 -11.18
N ALA A 558 16.39 -16.80 -11.22
CA ALA A 558 16.58 -18.26 -11.10
C ALA A 558 17.94 -18.57 -10.42
N PRO A 559 18.03 -18.47 -9.08
CA PRO A 559 19.30 -18.60 -8.35
C PRO A 559 19.88 -20.02 -8.39
N ALA A 560 19.06 -21.03 -8.72
CA ALA A 560 19.48 -22.44 -8.80
C ALA A 560 20.19 -22.93 -7.52
N PHE A 561 19.54 -22.76 -6.37
CA PHE A 561 20.05 -23.25 -5.08
C PHE A 561 20.27 -24.77 -5.10
N THR A 562 21.19 -25.25 -4.27
CA THR A 562 21.39 -26.69 -4.05
C THR A 562 20.72 -27.14 -2.78
N GLU A 563 20.33 -28.42 -2.73
CA GLU A 563 19.77 -29.03 -1.53
C GLU A 563 20.72 -28.86 -0.33
N GLU A 564 22.02 -29.07 -0.53
CA GLU A 564 23.03 -28.99 0.53
C GLU A 564 23.14 -27.58 1.11
N ALA A 565 23.08 -26.54 0.26
CA ALA A 565 23.14 -25.15 0.72
C ALA A 565 21.90 -24.78 1.53
N LEU A 566 20.70 -25.13 1.05
CA LEU A 566 19.45 -24.87 1.77
C LEU A 566 19.42 -25.60 3.11
N ARG A 567 19.82 -26.88 3.14
CA ARG A 567 19.87 -27.69 4.36
C ARG A 567 20.82 -27.08 5.39
N ALA A 568 22.04 -26.71 4.97
CA ALA A 568 23.03 -26.12 5.87
C ALA A 568 22.52 -24.81 6.50
N THR A 569 21.89 -23.94 5.73
CA THR A 569 21.33 -22.67 6.24
C THR A 569 20.18 -22.91 7.22
N ILE A 570 19.25 -23.83 6.91
CA ILE A 570 18.13 -24.15 7.78
C ILE A 570 18.60 -24.78 9.10
N GLU A 571 19.50 -25.77 9.04
CA GLU A 571 20.02 -26.43 10.24
C GLU A 571 20.80 -25.44 11.13
N ARG A 572 21.61 -24.56 10.53
CA ARG A 572 22.30 -23.47 11.25
C ARG A 572 21.31 -22.54 11.95
N TYR A 573 20.27 -22.11 11.26
CA TYR A 573 19.22 -21.27 11.84
C TYR A 573 18.50 -21.97 13.00
N ASN A 574 18.19 -23.26 12.85
CA ASN A 574 17.57 -24.06 13.89
C ASN A 574 18.43 -24.14 15.16
N GLU A 575 19.77 -24.19 15.04
CA GLU A 575 20.68 -24.10 16.19
C GLU A 575 20.46 -22.80 16.97
N PHE A 576 20.29 -21.68 16.28
CA PHE A 576 20.03 -20.38 16.92
C PHE A 576 18.66 -20.32 17.59
N VAL A 577 17.63 -20.87 16.95
CA VAL A 577 16.30 -20.99 17.55
C VAL A 577 16.35 -21.81 18.84
N MET A 578 17.05 -22.96 18.83
CA MET A 578 17.18 -23.82 20.02
C MET A 578 17.94 -23.13 21.15
N ASN A 579 18.99 -22.37 20.83
CA ASN A 579 19.82 -21.68 21.81
C ASN A 579 19.26 -20.30 22.21
N GLN A 580 18.24 -19.81 21.50
CA GLN A 580 17.72 -18.44 21.62
C GLN A 580 18.84 -17.39 21.51
N HIS A 581 19.78 -17.64 20.59
CA HIS A 581 20.95 -16.80 20.37
C HIS A 581 21.46 -16.95 18.94
N ASP A 582 21.45 -15.85 18.18
CA ASP A 582 21.96 -15.79 16.80
C ASP A 582 23.39 -15.24 16.78
N ASP A 583 24.37 -16.13 16.69
CA ASP A 583 25.79 -15.76 16.62
C ASP A 583 26.17 -15.06 15.30
N ASP A 584 25.36 -15.22 14.24
CA ASP A 584 25.72 -14.72 12.91
C ASP A 584 25.34 -13.23 12.75
N PHE A 585 24.15 -12.83 13.22
CA PHE A 585 23.63 -11.46 13.02
C PHE A 585 23.05 -10.79 14.28
N GLY A 586 23.06 -11.47 15.43
CA GLY A 586 22.60 -10.88 16.70
C GLY A 586 21.09 -10.63 16.77
N ARG A 587 20.28 -11.42 16.05
CA ARG A 587 18.82 -11.34 16.12
C ARG A 587 18.31 -11.69 17.52
N GLU A 588 17.70 -10.71 18.17
CA GLU A 588 17.26 -10.79 19.58
C GLU A 588 15.97 -11.60 19.75
N VAL A 589 15.05 -11.50 18.78
CA VAL A 589 13.79 -12.26 18.77
C VAL A 589 13.85 -13.28 17.63
N ILE A 590 14.10 -14.54 17.99
CA ILE A 590 14.30 -15.64 17.04
C ILE A 590 13.39 -16.84 17.35
N ALA A 591 12.63 -17.27 16.34
CA ALA A 591 11.63 -18.32 16.41
C ALA A 591 11.53 -19.07 15.06
N GLY A 592 10.58 -20.00 14.93
CA GLY A 592 10.26 -20.63 13.64
C GLY A 592 11.29 -21.62 13.12
N GLY A 593 11.84 -22.47 13.99
CA GLY A 593 12.71 -23.57 13.56
C GLY A 593 11.97 -24.54 12.62
N ILE A 594 12.64 -25.03 11.58
CA ILE A 594 12.06 -25.85 10.52
C ILE A 594 12.52 -27.30 10.70
N ASP A 595 11.63 -28.18 11.14
CA ASP A 595 11.89 -29.62 11.22
C ASP A 595 11.77 -30.28 9.83
N LEU A 596 12.91 -30.40 9.14
CA LEU A 596 12.99 -30.96 7.79
C LEU A 596 12.48 -32.40 7.72
N GLU A 597 12.69 -33.23 8.75
CA GLU A 597 12.22 -34.63 8.74
C GLU A 597 10.69 -34.69 8.77
N THR A 598 10.07 -33.85 9.60
CA THR A 598 8.61 -33.75 9.68
C THR A 598 8.01 -33.20 8.39
N PHE A 599 8.64 -32.19 7.78
CA PHE A 599 8.21 -31.64 6.49
C PHE A 599 8.29 -32.70 5.37
N GLU A 600 9.44 -33.36 5.22
CA GLU A 600 9.65 -34.36 4.17
C GLU A 600 8.77 -35.62 4.34
N ALA A 601 8.21 -35.85 5.54
CA ALA A 601 7.30 -36.96 5.82
C ALA A 601 5.84 -36.69 5.42
N ASP A 602 5.44 -35.42 5.23
CA ASP A 602 4.09 -35.03 4.87
C ASP A 602 4.03 -34.42 3.46
N PRO A 603 3.51 -35.15 2.45
CA PRO A 603 3.49 -34.68 1.06
C PRO A 603 2.55 -33.49 0.80
N ASP A 604 1.67 -33.15 1.74
CA ASP A 604 0.74 -32.03 1.61
C ASP A 604 1.30 -30.72 2.21
N THR A 605 2.53 -30.76 2.72
CA THR A 605 3.23 -29.65 3.37
C THR A 605 4.41 -29.19 2.50
N TYR A 606 4.58 -27.87 2.33
CA TYR A 606 5.59 -27.29 1.45
C TYR A 606 6.47 -26.25 2.15
N ILE A 607 7.73 -26.20 1.74
CA ILE A 607 8.63 -25.06 1.98
C ILE A 607 8.62 -24.19 0.73
N PHE A 608 8.55 -22.88 0.94
CA PHE A 608 8.51 -21.89 -0.12
C PHE A 608 9.76 -21.03 -0.12
N ILE A 609 10.21 -20.62 -1.30
CA ILE A 609 11.22 -19.57 -1.48
C ILE A 609 10.58 -18.44 -2.27
N SER A 610 10.57 -17.25 -1.67
CA SER A 610 9.99 -16.05 -2.28
C SER A 610 11.11 -15.05 -2.62
N PRO A 611 11.34 -14.74 -3.91
CA PRO A 611 12.22 -13.65 -4.34
C PRO A 611 11.68 -12.28 -3.93
N ARG A 612 12.52 -11.45 -3.32
CA ARG A 612 12.18 -10.12 -2.80
C ARG A 612 13.25 -9.09 -3.15
N LYS A 613 12.84 -7.81 -3.15
CA LYS A 613 13.70 -6.65 -3.36
C LYS A 613 13.14 -5.45 -2.60
N SER A 614 13.99 -4.49 -2.23
CA SER A 614 13.53 -3.23 -1.66
C SER A 614 12.86 -2.30 -2.67
N SER A 615 11.79 -1.62 -2.27
CA SER A 615 11.05 -0.66 -3.08
C SER A 615 10.73 0.62 -2.30
N LEU A 616 10.52 1.72 -3.02
CA LEU A 616 9.96 2.95 -2.46
C LEU A 616 8.61 2.69 -1.78
N HIS A 617 8.37 3.33 -0.64
CA HIS A 617 7.19 3.05 0.16
C HIS A 617 6.46 4.27 0.70
N HIS A 618 7.18 5.22 1.29
CA HIS A 618 6.56 6.37 1.92
C HIS A 618 7.51 7.55 1.91
N THR A 619 7.00 8.75 1.74
CA THR A 619 7.77 9.99 1.88
C THR A 619 7.40 10.67 3.18
N MET A 620 8.34 10.69 4.14
CA MET A 620 8.09 11.32 5.44
C MET A 620 8.13 12.85 5.38
N GLY A 621 8.78 13.37 4.34
CA GLY A 621 8.81 14.79 4.04
C GLY A 621 7.66 15.27 3.18
N GLY A 622 7.46 16.58 3.22
CA GLY A 622 6.38 17.25 2.52
C GLY A 622 6.17 18.66 3.06
N VAL A 623 4.96 19.16 2.87
CA VAL A 623 4.53 20.51 3.27
C VAL A 623 4.62 20.70 4.78
N VAL A 624 5.23 21.79 5.24
CA VAL A 624 5.29 22.13 6.66
C VAL A 624 3.92 22.60 7.14
N ILE A 625 3.46 22.05 8.25
CA ILE A 625 2.22 22.43 8.92
C ILE A 625 2.45 22.73 10.40
N ASP A 626 1.54 23.51 11.01
CA ASP A 626 1.42 23.58 12.47
C ASP A 626 0.45 22.52 13.03
N THR A 627 0.21 22.54 14.34
CA THR A 627 -0.71 21.62 15.02
C THR A 627 -2.18 21.83 14.68
N ASP A 628 -2.53 22.97 14.07
CA ASP A 628 -3.85 23.23 13.49
C ASP A 628 -3.92 22.82 12.02
N THR A 629 -2.88 22.16 11.50
CA THR A 629 -2.70 21.74 10.09
C THR A 629 -2.66 22.86 9.06
N ARG A 630 -2.45 24.11 9.49
CA ARG A 630 -2.28 25.24 8.56
C ARG A 630 -0.95 25.08 7.85
N VAL A 631 -0.95 25.27 6.53
CA VAL A 631 0.29 25.23 5.75
C VAL A 631 1.13 26.47 6.09
N LEU A 632 2.42 26.26 6.36
CA LEU A 632 3.33 27.33 6.76
C LEU A 632 4.26 27.74 5.62
N ARG A 633 4.63 29.01 5.63
CA ARG A 633 5.75 29.56 4.86
C ARG A 633 7.07 29.34 5.60
N ALA A 634 8.18 29.57 4.92
CA ALA A 634 9.52 29.42 5.51
C ALA A 634 9.80 30.40 6.67
N ASP A 635 9.03 31.48 6.81
CA ASP A 635 9.11 32.40 7.95
C ASP A 635 8.20 31.98 9.13
N GLY A 636 7.52 30.84 9.02
CA GLY A 636 6.59 30.29 10.01
C GLY A 636 5.19 30.91 9.98
N SER A 637 4.90 31.87 9.09
CA SER A 637 3.56 32.42 8.95
C SER A 637 2.64 31.45 8.18
N PRO A 638 1.35 31.37 8.55
CA PRO A 638 0.41 30.51 7.82
C PRO A 638 0.06 31.09 6.44
N ILE A 639 -0.18 30.20 5.49
CA ILE A 639 -0.85 30.52 4.23
C ILE A 639 -2.34 30.51 4.48
N GLU A 640 -2.93 31.70 4.57
CA GLU A 640 -4.36 31.86 4.82
C GLU A 640 -5.22 31.07 3.82
N GLY A 641 -6.17 30.29 4.33
CA GLY A 641 -7.08 29.47 3.51
C GLY A 641 -6.50 28.14 3.02
N LEU A 642 -5.31 27.72 3.50
CA LEU A 642 -4.67 26.48 3.10
C LEU A 642 -4.30 25.59 4.29
N TRP A 643 -4.78 24.34 4.26
CA TRP A 643 -4.45 23.29 5.20
C TRP A 643 -3.91 22.07 4.48
N ALA A 644 -3.17 21.21 5.17
CA ALA A 644 -2.67 19.96 4.62
C ALA A 644 -2.66 18.83 5.65
N ALA A 645 -2.95 17.60 5.22
CA ALA A 645 -3.02 16.44 6.12
C ALA A 645 -2.60 15.12 5.46
N GLY A 646 -1.97 14.25 6.25
CA GLY A 646 -1.44 12.96 5.81
C GLY A 646 -0.07 13.08 5.14
N GLU A 647 0.27 12.10 4.30
CA GLU A 647 1.62 11.95 3.69
C GLU A 647 2.05 13.12 2.79
N VAL A 648 1.17 14.05 2.45
CA VAL A 648 1.57 15.31 1.77
C VAL A 648 2.37 16.24 2.70
N THR A 649 2.32 16.01 4.01
CA THR A 649 2.95 16.85 5.04
C THR A 649 4.31 16.30 5.47
N GLY A 650 5.18 17.21 5.91
CA GLY A 650 6.50 16.88 6.46
C GLY A 650 6.60 17.12 7.96
N GLY A 651 7.53 16.43 8.61
CA GLY A 651 7.94 16.71 10.00
C GLY A 651 7.38 15.75 11.05
N ILE A 652 6.27 15.06 10.82
CA ILE A 652 5.70 14.11 11.80
C ILE A 652 6.64 12.92 12.04
N HIS A 653 7.18 12.35 10.96
CA HIS A 653 7.88 11.05 10.98
C HIS A 653 9.41 11.16 10.83
N GLY A 654 9.96 12.38 10.71
CA GLY A 654 11.40 12.61 10.54
C GLY A 654 11.99 11.84 9.35
N GLY A 655 13.13 11.19 9.55
CA GLY A 655 13.81 10.35 8.56
C GLY A 655 13.34 8.90 8.46
N ASN A 656 12.45 8.42 9.35
CA ASN A 656 11.91 7.06 9.23
C ASN A 656 10.59 6.90 9.99
N ARG A 657 9.53 6.52 9.27
CA ARG A 657 8.19 6.33 9.84
C ARG A 657 8.03 4.96 10.51
N LEU A 658 7.50 4.95 11.73
CA LEU A 658 7.09 3.71 12.39
C LEU A 658 5.93 3.01 11.67
N GLY A 659 5.97 1.68 11.60
CA GLY A 659 4.87 0.87 11.08
C GLY A 659 3.58 1.13 11.86
N GLY A 660 2.45 1.37 11.16
CA GLY A 660 1.15 1.68 11.77
C GLY A 660 0.88 3.17 12.03
N ASN A 661 1.92 4.03 12.09
CA ASN A 661 1.72 5.47 12.34
C ASN A 661 1.06 6.21 11.16
N ALA A 662 1.26 5.78 9.91
CA ALA A 662 0.65 6.47 8.76
C ALA A 662 -0.88 6.47 8.81
N ILE A 663 -1.50 5.35 9.21
CA ILE A 663 -2.95 5.29 9.32
C ILE A 663 -3.42 6.15 10.50
N ALA A 664 -2.71 6.14 11.63
CA ALA A 664 -3.02 7.02 12.75
C ALA A 664 -2.95 8.50 12.36
N ASP A 665 -1.90 8.89 11.64
CA ASP A 665 -1.66 10.23 11.09
C ASP A 665 -2.82 10.68 10.20
N ILE A 666 -3.13 9.95 9.13
CA ILE A 666 -4.14 10.41 8.16
C ILE A 666 -5.52 10.65 8.81
N PHE A 667 -5.92 9.84 9.79
CA PHE A 667 -7.19 10.04 10.49
C PHE A 667 -7.11 11.17 11.51
N THR A 668 -5.99 11.30 12.21
CA THR A 668 -5.76 12.35 13.20
C THR A 668 -5.68 13.72 12.55
N PHE A 669 -4.70 13.94 11.68
CA PHE A 669 -4.47 15.23 11.04
C PHE A 669 -5.52 15.53 9.98
N GLY A 670 -6.09 14.52 9.31
CA GLY A 670 -7.22 14.72 8.41
C GLY A 670 -8.44 15.28 9.14
N ARG A 671 -8.77 14.74 10.32
CA ARG A 671 -9.85 15.25 11.17
C ARG A 671 -9.57 16.68 11.63
N ILE A 672 -8.36 16.96 12.11
CA ILE A 672 -7.95 18.31 12.55
C ILE A 672 -8.09 19.32 11.40
N ALA A 673 -7.60 18.97 10.19
CA ALA A 673 -7.73 19.82 9.01
C ALA A 673 -9.18 20.10 8.64
N GLY A 674 -10.05 19.08 8.69
CA GLY A 674 -11.48 19.26 8.47
C GLY A 674 -12.14 20.17 9.51
N MET A 675 -11.72 20.11 10.77
CA MET A 675 -12.25 20.99 11.82
C MET A 675 -11.83 22.45 11.60
N ASN A 676 -10.55 22.66 11.31
CA ASN A 676 -9.98 24.01 11.22
C ASN A 676 -10.27 24.70 9.89
N ALA A 677 -10.48 23.95 8.79
CA ALA A 677 -10.81 24.52 7.50
C ALA A 677 -12.21 25.15 7.45
N VAL A 678 -13.08 24.92 8.46
CA VAL A 678 -14.42 25.50 8.54
C VAL A 678 -14.43 26.83 9.29
N GLU A 679 -13.43 27.10 10.14
CA GLU A 679 -13.29 28.36 10.88
C GLU A 679 -12.99 29.53 9.93
#